data_AF-A0A0J6NNQ5-F1
#
_entry.id   AF-A0A0J6NNQ5-F1
#
_cell.length_a   1.000
_cell.length_b   1.000
_cell.length_c   1.000
_cell.angle_alpha   90.00
_cell.angle_beta   90.00
_cell.angle_gamma   90.00
#
_symmetry.space_group_name_H-M   'P 1'
#
loop_
_entity.id
_entity.type
_entity.pdbx_description
1 polymer ?
#
loop_
_entity_poly.entity_id
_entity_poly.type
_entity_poly.pdbx_seq_one_letter_code
_entity_poly.pdbx_strand_id
1 'polypeptide(L)'
;MDRRQFLKWSGFLTASVAAGGLTACGGGGAGSLPGGAGSTLGINGSGFGQGVASGDPKPDSIVLWTRVDGGDGRQNVKVTLQLSDRADFSTLLVNVALSAQPDWDYTIRHKVTGLGNAATYYYRFLTGQAVSMTGRTKTAPAAGAPLSQLKFAFISCQDWSVNHWGAFDELANQDLDFIVHLGDYIYETVGAGFQSGGNESRHPALSLPNGTLRADGARYATTLADYRTLYKSYRNDARLQKLHASFPMIAIWDDHEFSDDCWQDRQEYSATDDSSPQTARRRSASQAWFENMPADVQLDLNTPSFQNIQIYRSFAFGDLATLVMTDERLYRSDHIIPETQAGGEIGSRYFVQKNTLAQVEASKMASTGGNLLNVSILGETQRAWWQSQMKSAATTWKLWGNEVSLLRMGFDGTVAVASLLTQGLVPQLAGLGLTLTQPQIAQLQSALYLDLAAANTSGSTPVVSYANTQPLLSTLSGGAISAGTFNAAIKPGLDAGLPPSMFFDKFILNADQWDGYNAERKALMAYLKTQAIGNVVALTGDIHAFFAGPVMDDYDAASPSPVMVDLVTAGVSSNSLFSYFKNVVDTVPAFSKAKPLIYTTVSGQVVNTFTNTLQSFNSWLKYVDSDAQGYALVTLTPAKLSCAFHKVGALNAGAAPSPATASVKTVEVAAGSAAVNVL
;
A
#
# COMPACT_ATOMS: atom_id res chain seq x y z
N MET A 1 -14.18 -7.65 -41.41
CA MET A 1 -13.89 -7.85 -39.97
C MET A 1 -14.90 -8.85 -39.44
N ASP A 2 -14.48 -9.98 -38.86
CA ASP A 2 -15.41 -11.04 -38.43
C ASP A 2 -16.01 -10.70 -37.05
N ARG A 3 -17.34 -10.83 -36.92
CA ARG A 3 -18.08 -10.66 -35.66
C ARG A 3 -17.65 -11.68 -34.60
N ARG A 4 -17.18 -12.87 -35.00
CA ARG A 4 -16.59 -13.89 -34.09
C ARG A 4 -15.16 -13.56 -33.67
N GLN A 5 -14.41 -12.76 -34.43
CA GLN A 5 -13.16 -12.19 -33.94
C GLN A 5 -13.45 -11.02 -33.01
N PHE A 6 -14.37 -10.11 -33.34
CA PHE A 6 -14.74 -9.02 -32.42
C PHE A 6 -15.12 -9.55 -31.03
N LEU A 7 -16.08 -10.48 -30.96
CA LEU A 7 -16.54 -11.10 -29.70
C LEU A 7 -15.52 -12.02 -28.99
N LYS A 8 -14.36 -12.31 -29.60
CA LYS A 8 -13.27 -13.04 -28.93
C LYS A 8 -12.27 -12.12 -28.22
N TRP A 9 -12.18 -10.85 -28.65
CA TRP A 9 -11.12 -9.93 -28.23
C TRP A 9 -11.68 -8.64 -27.58
N SER A 10 -12.97 -8.33 -27.73
CA SER A 10 -13.64 -7.24 -27.01
C SER A 10 -14.18 -7.71 -25.65
N GLY A 11 -13.32 -7.79 -24.64
CA GLY A 11 -13.72 -7.98 -23.25
C GLY A 11 -14.00 -9.43 -22.83
N PHE A 12 -13.06 -10.02 -22.09
CA PHE A 12 -13.22 -11.30 -21.38
C PHE A 12 -14.23 -11.22 -20.22
N LEU A 13 -14.56 -10.01 -19.75
CA LEU A 13 -15.67 -9.75 -18.83
C LEU A 13 -17.00 -9.95 -19.56
N THR A 14 -17.65 -11.09 -19.31
CA THR A 14 -19.01 -11.37 -19.81
C THR A 14 -20.07 -10.74 -18.90
N ALA A 15 -21.33 -10.61 -19.34
CA ALA A 15 -22.39 -10.00 -18.54
C ALA A 15 -23.75 -10.70 -18.66
N SER A 16 -24.59 -10.56 -17.63
CA SER A 16 -26.00 -10.98 -17.63
C SER A 16 -26.86 -10.05 -16.76
N VAL A 17 -28.18 -10.18 -16.89
CA VAL A 17 -29.18 -9.49 -16.05
C VAL A 17 -29.82 -10.53 -15.12
N ALA A 18 -29.91 -10.24 -13.83
CA ALA A 18 -30.66 -11.03 -12.87
C ALA A 18 -32.16 -10.96 -13.18
N ALA A 19 -32.77 -12.10 -13.46
CA ALA A 19 -34.16 -12.18 -13.92
C ALA A 19 -35.05 -12.79 -12.82
N GLY A 20 -35.97 -11.99 -12.29
CA GLY A 20 -36.98 -12.46 -11.35
C GLY A 20 -38.02 -13.36 -12.04
N GLY A 21 -37.78 -14.68 -12.04
CA GLY A 21 -38.84 -15.68 -12.19
C GLY A 21 -39.55 -15.79 -13.55
N LEU A 22 -38.91 -15.39 -14.67
CA LEU A 22 -39.44 -15.67 -16.01
C LEU A 22 -38.80 -16.92 -16.62
N THR A 23 -39.36 -18.08 -16.29
CA THR A 23 -39.07 -19.35 -16.97
C THR A 23 -39.46 -19.26 -18.44
N ALA A 24 -38.47 -19.12 -19.33
CA ALA A 24 -38.71 -19.00 -20.76
C ALA A 24 -39.21 -20.31 -21.36
N CYS A 25 -40.54 -20.47 -21.48
CA CYS A 25 -41.20 -21.60 -22.10
C CYS A 25 -41.05 -21.61 -23.64
N GLY A 26 -39.82 -21.73 -24.13
CA GLY A 26 -39.51 -22.02 -25.53
C GLY A 26 -39.84 -23.47 -25.87
N GLY A 27 -41.11 -23.74 -26.23
CA GLY A 27 -41.57 -25.08 -26.57
C GLY A 27 -41.12 -25.56 -27.96
N GLY A 28 -41.00 -26.88 -28.15
CA GLY A 28 -40.91 -27.49 -29.48
C GLY A 28 -39.66 -28.34 -29.79
N GLY A 29 -39.20 -29.19 -28.89
CA GLY A 29 -38.13 -30.17 -29.18
C GLY A 29 -38.10 -31.32 -28.19
N ALA A 30 -38.59 -32.50 -28.59
CA ALA A 30 -38.77 -33.65 -27.68
C ALA A 30 -37.45 -34.39 -27.39
N GLY A 31 -36.72 -33.93 -26.37
CA GLY A 31 -35.68 -34.70 -25.68
C GLY A 31 -36.14 -35.04 -24.26
N SER A 32 -36.31 -36.33 -23.95
CA SER A 32 -36.88 -36.78 -22.67
C SER A 32 -35.92 -36.56 -21.49
N LEU A 33 -36.23 -35.58 -20.63
CA LEU A 33 -35.55 -35.37 -19.35
C LEU A 33 -36.12 -36.33 -18.28
N PRO A 34 -35.29 -37.09 -17.56
CA PRO A 34 -35.72 -37.76 -16.33
C PRO A 34 -35.95 -36.71 -15.24
N GLY A 35 -37.18 -36.65 -14.71
CA GLY A 35 -37.49 -35.80 -13.55
C GLY A 35 -37.23 -36.50 -12.22
N GLY A 36 -36.85 -35.73 -11.20
CA GLY A 36 -37.07 -36.11 -9.80
C GLY A 36 -36.15 -37.17 -9.20
N ALA A 37 -34.87 -36.84 -8.99
CA ALA A 37 -34.04 -37.47 -7.96
C ALA A 37 -33.13 -36.42 -7.31
N GLY A 38 -33.01 -36.43 -5.99
CA GLY A 38 -32.09 -35.55 -5.28
C GLY A 38 -30.66 -36.03 -5.49
N SER A 39 -29.92 -35.38 -6.40
CA SER A 39 -28.51 -35.68 -6.61
C SER A 39 -27.68 -35.14 -5.46
N THR A 40 -27.04 -36.05 -4.71
CA THR A 40 -25.94 -35.73 -3.80
C THR A 40 -24.73 -35.28 -4.64
N LEU A 41 -24.70 -34.00 -5.02
CA LEU A 41 -23.56 -33.38 -5.69
C LEU A 41 -22.32 -33.54 -4.80
N GLY A 42 -21.20 -33.92 -5.41
CA GLY A 42 -19.96 -34.22 -4.69
C GLY A 42 -19.42 -32.98 -3.97
N ILE A 43 -19.45 -32.99 -2.63
CA ILE A 43 -18.91 -31.91 -1.82
C ILE A 43 -17.38 -32.06 -1.74
N ASN A 44 -16.65 -31.39 -2.64
CA ASN A 44 -15.38 -30.68 -2.39
C ASN A 44 -14.65 -30.34 -3.71
N GLY A 45 -14.72 -29.08 -4.16
CA GLY A 45 -13.62 -28.28 -4.73
C GLY A 45 -12.80 -28.76 -5.95
N SER A 46 -12.96 -29.99 -6.44
CA SER A 46 -12.12 -30.62 -7.47
C SER A 46 -12.31 -29.99 -8.85
N GLY A 47 -11.64 -28.87 -9.08
CA GLY A 47 -11.74 -28.06 -10.30
C GLY A 47 -11.80 -26.55 -10.05
N PHE A 48 -11.81 -26.08 -8.80
CA PHE A 48 -11.88 -24.65 -8.44
C PHE A 48 -10.78 -24.27 -7.43
N GLY A 49 -9.53 -24.65 -7.72
CA GLY A 49 -8.41 -24.61 -6.77
C GLY A 49 -7.99 -23.23 -6.25
N GLN A 50 -8.42 -22.14 -6.89
CA GLN A 50 -8.19 -20.76 -6.45
C GLN A 50 -9.45 -20.10 -5.83
N GLY A 51 -10.49 -20.90 -5.56
CA GLY A 51 -11.73 -20.45 -4.93
C GLY A 51 -12.63 -19.60 -5.85
N VAL A 52 -13.39 -18.70 -5.22
CA VAL A 52 -14.28 -17.73 -5.89
C VAL A 52 -14.05 -16.34 -5.30
N ALA A 53 -14.37 -15.30 -6.06
CA ALA A 53 -14.32 -13.92 -5.59
C ALA A 53 -15.47 -13.10 -6.17
N SER A 54 -15.81 -12.00 -5.48
CA SER A 54 -16.69 -10.96 -6.01
C SER A 54 -16.06 -9.59 -5.81
N GLY A 55 -16.49 -8.59 -6.58
CA GLY A 55 -15.89 -7.26 -6.52
C GLY A 55 -16.62 -6.19 -7.28
N ASP A 56 -16.12 -4.96 -7.10
CA ASP A 56 -16.67 -3.71 -7.62
C ASP A 56 -18.19 -3.54 -7.42
N PRO A 57 -18.68 -3.57 -6.16
CA PRO A 57 -20.12 -3.47 -5.88
C PRO A 57 -20.69 -2.13 -6.32
N LYS A 58 -21.74 -2.18 -7.14
CA LYS A 58 -22.59 -1.04 -7.51
C LYS A 58 -24.02 -1.27 -6.96
N PRO A 59 -24.94 -0.30 -7.05
CA PRO A 59 -26.31 -0.48 -6.57
C PRO A 59 -27.09 -1.62 -7.25
N ASP A 60 -26.79 -1.90 -8.51
CA ASP A 60 -27.52 -2.86 -9.34
C ASP A 60 -26.63 -3.97 -9.92
N SER A 61 -25.32 -3.96 -9.64
CA SER A 61 -24.38 -4.89 -10.27
C SER A 61 -23.19 -5.28 -9.40
N ILE A 62 -22.62 -6.44 -9.73
CA ILE A 62 -21.43 -7.03 -9.10
C ILE A 62 -20.62 -7.81 -10.15
N VAL A 63 -19.29 -7.79 -10.05
CA VAL A 63 -18.43 -8.71 -10.81
C VAL A 63 -18.21 -9.97 -9.98
N LEU A 64 -18.40 -11.14 -10.61
CA LEU A 64 -18.16 -12.45 -10.03
C LEU A 64 -16.99 -13.13 -10.76
N TRP A 65 -16.14 -13.81 -9.98
CA TRP A 65 -14.87 -14.37 -10.42
C TRP A 65 -14.67 -15.81 -9.90
N THR A 66 -14.03 -16.64 -10.72
CA THR A 66 -13.40 -17.90 -10.29
C THR A 66 -12.27 -18.26 -11.27
N ARG A 67 -11.41 -19.20 -10.88
CA ARG A 67 -10.54 -19.93 -11.81
C ARG A 67 -10.87 -21.42 -11.78
N VAL A 68 -10.97 -22.00 -12.97
CA VAL A 68 -11.32 -23.40 -13.16
C VAL A 68 -10.08 -24.20 -13.55
N ASP A 69 -10.03 -25.48 -13.21
CA ASP A 69 -9.01 -26.39 -13.75
C ASP A 69 -9.24 -26.62 -15.25
N GLY A 70 -8.17 -26.43 -16.03
CA GLY A 70 -8.15 -26.60 -17.49
C GLY A 70 -7.80 -28.01 -17.95
N GLY A 71 -7.40 -28.91 -17.05
CA GLY A 71 -7.04 -30.29 -17.37
C GLY A 71 -5.85 -30.39 -18.32
N ASP A 72 -6.10 -30.71 -19.60
CA ASP A 72 -5.04 -30.84 -20.62
C ASP A 72 -4.52 -29.49 -21.14
N GLY A 73 -5.18 -28.38 -20.79
CA GLY A 73 -4.81 -27.02 -21.17
C GLY A 73 -5.12 -26.65 -22.62
N ARG A 74 -5.91 -27.44 -23.36
CA ARG A 74 -6.15 -27.25 -24.81
C ARG A 74 -7.58 -26.91 -25.18
N GLN A 75 -8.56 -27.31 -24.38
CA GLN A 75 -9.99 -27.15 -24.69
C GLN A 75 -10.67 -26.16 -23.75
N ASN A 76 -11.70 -25.46 -24.23
CA ASN A 76 -12.54 -24.60 -23.39
C ASN A 76 -13.35 -25.45 -22.39
N VAL A 77 -13.36 -25.03 -21.12
CA VAL A 77 -14.16 -25.68 -20.07
C VAL A 77 -15.52 -24.99 -19.96
N LYS A 78 -16.60 -25.77 -20.02
CA LYS A 78 -17.97 -25.27 -19.82
C LYS A 78 -18.22 -25.07 -18.33
N VAL A 79 -18.65 -23.86 -17.96
CA VAL A 79 -18.92 -23.48 -16.57
C VAL A 79 -20.34 -22.96 -16.47
N THR A 80 -21.12 -23.37 -15.47
CA THR A 80 -22.41 -22.73 -15.16
C THR A 80 -22.24 -21.83 -13.96
N LEU A 81 -22.59 -20.54 -14.09
CA LEU A 81 -22.70 -19.60 -12.98
C LEU A 81 -24.13 -19.60 -12.46
N GLN A 82 -24.29 -19.76 -11.14
CA GLN A 82 -25.54 -19.61 -10.42
C GLN A 82 -25.45 -18.48 -9.40
N LEU A 83 -26.48 -17.64 -9.31
CA LEU A 83 -26.67 -16.63 -8.26
C LEU A 83 -28.10 -16.67 -7.71
N SER A 84 -28.22 -16.50 -6.40
CA SER A 84 -29.46 -16.57 -5.61
C SER A 84 -29.48 -15.50 -4.52
N ASP A 85 -30.65 -15.10 -4.06
CA ASP A 85 -30.86 -14.37 -2.79
C ASP A 85 -30.93 -15.32 -1.58
N ARG A 86 -30.77 -16.63 -1.78
CA ARG A 86 -30.82 -17.69 -0.75
C ARG A 86 -29.54 -18.51 -0.73
N ALA A 87 -29.00 -18.77 0.46
CA ALA A 87 -27.77 -19.54 0.64
C ALA A 87 -27.88 -21.02 0.21
N ASP A 88 -29.10 -21.55 0.14
CA ASP A 88 -29.40 -22.91 -0.31
C ASP A 88 -29.56 -23.04 -1.84
N PHE A 89 -29.55 -21.92 -2.57
CA PHE A 89 -29.83 -21.84 -4.01
C PHE A 89 -31.22 -22.38 -4.43
N SER A 90 -32.20 -22.40 -3.50
CA SER A 90 -33.58 -22.85 -3.75
C SER A 90 -34.31 -22.04 -4.84
N THR A 91 -33.94 -20.78 -5.02
CA THR A 91 -34.43 -19.89 -6.10
C THR A 91 -33.24 -19.27 -6.82
N LEU A 92 -33.14 -19.45 -8.14
CA LEU A 92 -32.04 -18.88 -8.94
C LEU A 92 -32.49 -17.60 -9.65
N LEU A 93 -31.72 -16.52 -9.47
CA LEU A 93 -31.87 -15.24 -10.18
C LEU A 93 -30.98 -15.18 -11.43
N VAL A 94 -29.89 -15.96 -11.41
CA VAL A 94 -28.99 -16.19 -12.55
C VAL A 94 -28.68 -17.69 -12.61
N ASN A 95 -28.72 -18.26 -13.81
CA ASN A 95 -28.28 -19.63 -14.12
C ASN A 95 -27.77 -19.66 -15.57
N VAL A 96 -26.53 -19.22 -15.79
CA VAL A 96 -25.98 -18.94 -17.13
C VAL A 96 -24.80 -19.85 -17.47
N ALA A 97 -24.77 -20.32 -18.71
CA ALA A 97 -23.65 -21.10 -19.25
C ALA A 97 -22.55 -20.15 -19.76
N LEU A 98 -21.32 -20.39 -19.30
CA LEU A 98 -20.09 -19.65 -19.58
C LEU A 98 -19.02 -20.62 -20.12
N SER A 99 -17.90 -20.06 -20.60
CA SER A 99 -16.80 -20.81 -21.19
C SER A 99 -15.47 -20.26 -20.68
N ALA A 100 -14.81 -20.99 -19.78
CA ALA A 100 -13.43 -20.71 -19.38
C ALA A 100 -12.49 -21.12 -20.54
N GLN A 101 -11.46 -20.30 -20.81
CA GLN A 101 -10.63 -20.43 -22.01
C GLN A 101 -9.13 -20.58 -21.65
N PRO A 102 -8.36 -21.39 -22.37
CA PRO A 102 -6.92 -21.55 -22.10
C PRO A 102 -6.13 -20.23 -22.24
N ASP A 103 -6.51 -19.41 -23.22
CA ASP A 103 -5.88 -18.10 -23.50
C ASP A 103 -5.89 -17.15 -22.29
N TRP A 104 -6.83 -17.34 -21.36
CA TRP A 104 -7.06 -16.54 -20.15
C TRP A 104 -6.87 -17.36 -18.85
N ASP A 105 -6.02 -18.40 -18.90
CA ASP A 105 -5.70 -19.33 -17.80
C ASP A 105 -6.93 -19.90 -17.06
N TYR A 106 -8.00 -20.18 -17.81
CA TYR A 106 -9.24 -20.77 -17.30
C TYR A 106 -9.94 -19.98 -16.19
N THR A 107 -9.66 -18.68 -16.09
CA THR A 107 -10.43 -17.76 -15.26
C THR A 107 -11.85 -17.56 -15.84
N ILE A 108 -12.72 -16.95 -15.05
CA ILE A 108 -14.02 -16.43 -15.45
C ILE A 108 -14.17 -15.06 -14.78
N ARG A 109 -14.54 -14.03 -15.55
CA ARG A 109 -15.07 -12.77 -15.02
C ARG A 109 -16.44 -12.52 -15.62
N HIS A 110 -17.44 -12.34 -14.76
CA HIS A 110 -18.83 -12.17 -15.16
C HIS A 110 -19.54 -11.10 -14.34
N LYS A 111 -20.04 -10.05 -15.00
CA LYS A 111 -20.83 -8.98 -14.38
C LYS A 111 -22.32 -9.34 -14.37
N VAL A 112 -22.89 -9.51 -13.18
CA VAL A 112 -24.34 -9.60 -13.02
C VAL A 112 -24.89 -8.19 -12.82
N THR A 113 -25.96 -7.84 -13.52
CA THR A 113 -26.65 -6.53 -13.48
C THR A 113 -28.14 -6.70 -13.14
N GLY A 114 -28.86 -5.61 -12.84
CA GLY A 114 -30.28 -5.69 -12.48
C GLY A 114 -30.55 -6.28 -11.09
N LEU A 115 -29.56 -6.30 -10.20
CA LEU A 115 -29.69 -6.69 -8.81
C LEU A 115 -30.41 -5.61 -7.98
N GLY A 116 -30.92 -5.98 -6.81
CA GLY A 116 -31.37 -5.02 -5.80
C GLY A 116 -30.18 -4.38 -5.08
N ASN A 117 -30.35 -3.16 -4.59
CA ASN A 117 -29.31 -2.40 -3.88
C ASN A 117 -29.25 -2.74 -2.38
N ALA A 118 -28.08 -2.54 -1.76
CA ALA A 118 -27.75 -2.92 -0.39
C ALA A 118 -28.00 -4.42 -0.03
N ALA A 119 -28.23 -5.27 -1.03
CA ALA A 119 -28.73 -6.63 -0.85
C ALA A 119 -27.59 -7.66 -0.84
N THR A 120 -27.75 -8.71 -0.03
CA THR A 120 -26.81 -9.85 0.01
C THR A 120 -27.25 -10.91 -1.01
N TYR A 121 -26.28 -11.44 -1.76
CA TYR A 121 -26.48 -12.53 -2.72
C TYR A 121 -25.46 -13.65 -2.50
N TYR A 122 -25.83 -14.85 -2.92
CA TYR A 122 -25.01 -16.05 -2.87
C TYR A 122 -24.77 -16.54 -4.30
N TYR A 123 -23.52 -16.92 -4.61
CA TYR A 123 -23.13 -17.35 -5.95
C TYR A 123 -22.20 -18.57 -5.91
N ARG A 124 -22.25 -19.37 -6.97
CA ARG A 124 -21.38 -20.54 -7.16
C ARG A 124 -21.18 -20.86 -8.64
N PHE A 125 -20.08 -21.53 -8.94
CA PHE A 125 -19.76 -22.02 -10.27
C PHE A 125 -19.81 -23.57 -10.29
N LEU A 126 -20.20 -24.14 -11.42
CA LEU A 126 -20.31 -25.59 -11.62
C LEU A 126 -19.59 -25.99 -12.91
N THR A 127 -18.84 -27.10 -12.89
CA THR A 127 -18.21 -27.69 -14.08
C THR A 127 -18.24 -29.22 -13.99
N GLY A 128 -18.81 -29.90 -14.98
CA GLY A 128 -19.00 -31.35 -14.94
C GLY A 128 -19.81 -31.80 -13.71
N GLN A 129 -19.14 -32.45 -12.76
CA GLN A 129 -19.70 -32.83 -11.45
C GLN A 129 -19.21 -31.95 -10.28
N ALA A 130 -18.22 -31.08 -10.52
CA ALA A 130 -17.63 -30.22 -9.51
C ALA A 130 -18.47 -28.95 -9.28
N VAL A 131 -18.49 -28.50 -8.03
CA VAL A 131 -19.11 -27.24 -7.60
C VAL A 131 -18.07 -26.46 -6.81
N SER A 132 -17.99 -25.15 -7.04
CA SER A 132 -17.11 -24.26 -6.30
C SER A 132 -17.53 -24.17 -4.83
N MET A 133 -16.68 -23.57 -3.98
CA MET A 133 -17.19 -23.02 -2.72
C MET A 133 -18.31 -22.00 -3.02
N THR A 134 -19.29 -21.87 -2.11
CA THR A 134 -20.31 -20.82 -2.21
C THR A 134 -19.69 -19.49 -1.80
N GLY A 135 -19.76 -18.50 -2.68
CA GLY A 135 -19.44 -17.12 -2.35
C GLY A 135 -20.68 -16.36 -1.87
N ARG A 136 -20.49 -15.43 -0.94
CA ARG A 136 -21.39 -14.36 -0.55
C ARG A 136 -20.90 -13.06 -1.18
N THR A 137 -21.83 -12.18 -1.56
CA THR A 137 -21.53 -10.81 -1.99
C THR A 137 -22.62 -9.84 -1.55
N LYS A 138 -22.36 -8.53 -1.64
CA LYS A 138 -23.31 -7.47 -1.30
C LYS A 138 -23.25 -6.34 -2.32
N THR A 139 -24.40 -5.89 -2.83
CA THR A 139 -24.48 -4.69 -3.68
C THR A 139 -24.36 -3.42 -2.85
N ALA A 140 -23.89 -2.32 -3.46
CA ALA A 140 -23.83 -1.03 -2.79
C ALA A 140 -25.25 -0.48 -2.50
N PRO A 141 -25.45 0.39 -1.50
CA PRO A 141 -26.69 1.15 -1.37
C PRO A 141 -26.86 2.13 -2.54
N ALA A 142 -28.11 2.37 -2.97
CA ALA A 142 -28.38 3.30 -4.08
C ALA A 142 -27.85 4.72 -3.80
N ALA A 143 -27.30 5.39 -4.82
CA ALA A 143 -26.72 6.71 -4.67
C ALA A 143 -27.76 7.73 -4.15
N GLY A 144 -27.40 8.47 -3.10
CA GLY A 144 -28.30 9.41 -2.41
C GLY A 144 -29.32 8.76 -1.47
N ALA A 145 -29.33 7.44 -1.29
CA ALA A 145 -30.15 6.78 -0.27
C ALA A 145 -29.51 6.97 1.13
N PRO A 146 -30.27 7.36 2.17
CA PRO A 146 -29.73 7.57 3.51
C PRO A 146 -29.01 6.34 4.09
N LEU A 147 -27.73 6.50 4.42
CA LEU A 147 -26.90 5.44 5.01
C LEU A 147 -26.31 5.86 6.36
N SER A 148 -26.82 5.26 7.44
CA SER A 148 -26.39 5.59 8.81
C SER A 148 -24.99 5.09 9.16
N GLN A 149 -24.51 4.04 8.49
CA GLN A 149 -23.22 3.41 8.74
C GLN A 149 -22.71 2.64 7.52
N LEU A 150 -21.40 2.63 7.31
CA LEU A 150 -20.70 1.75 6.37
C LEU A 150 -19.52 1.08 7.10
N LYS A 151 -19.29 -0.22 6.88
CA LYS A 151 -18.18 -0.98 7.47
C LYS A 151 -17.33 -1.63 6.38
N PHE A 152 -16.02 -1.42 6.41
CA PHE A 152 -15.09 -2.08 5.50
C PHE A 152 -13.74 -2.30 6.17
N ALA A 153 -12.91 -3.18 5.58
CA ALA A 153 -11.49 -3.26 5.89
C ALA A 153 -10.68 -2.68 4.74
N PHE A 154 -9.47 -2.19 5.02
CA PHE A 154 -8.46 -1.94 3.99
C PHE A 154 -7.14 -2.62 4.35
N ILE A 155 -6.46 -3.14 3.32
CA ILE A 155 -5.26 -3.97 3.39
C ILE A 155 -4.36 -3.74 2.18
N SER A 156 -3.07 -4.03 2.35
CA SER A 156 -2.05 -4.09 1.30
C SER A 156 -0.99 -5.12 1.66
N CYS A 157 0.01 -5.32 0.78
CA CYS A 157 1.33 -5.84 1.13
C CYS A 157 1.30 -7.18 1.87
N GLN A 158 0.89 -8.20 1.11
CA GLN A 158 0.67 -9.56 1.59
C GLN A 158 1.70 -10.56 1.05
N ASP A 159 3.01 -10.31 1.22
CA ASP A 159 4.06 -11.24 0.72
C ASP A 159 3.84 -12.65 1.27
N TRP A 160 3.90 -13.61 0.35
CA TRP A 160 3.89 -15.05 0.60
C TRP A 160 5.19 -15.57 1.24
N SER A 161 6.25 -14.78 1.19
CA SER A 161 7.60 -15.17 1.59
C SER A 161 7.93 -14.83 3.05
N VAL A 162 7.04 -14.13 3.75
CA VAL A 162 7.30 -13.45 5.04
C VAL A 162 6.13 -13.63 6.01
N ASN A 163 6.45 -13.81 7.29
CA ASN A 163 5.52 -13.89 8.42
C ASN A 163 4.35 -14.88 8.21
N HIS A 164 3.09 -14.46 8.32
CA HIS A 164 1.90 -15.32 8.18
C HIS A 164 0.64 -14.55 7.80
N TRP A 165 -0.31 -15.19 7.10
CA TRP A 165 -1.58 -14.57 6.72
C TRP A 165 -2.70 -14.82 7.75
N GLY A 166 -2.36 -14.67 9.03
CA GLY A 166 -3.29 -14.89 10.15
C GLY A 166 -4.45 -13.88 10.17
N ALA A 167 -4.20 -12.67 9.68
CA ALA A 167 -5.19 -11.62 9.50
C ALA A 167 -6.42 -12.06 8.68
N PHE A 168 -6.24 -12.91 7.67
CA PHE A 168 -7.34 -13.33 6.80
C PHE A 168 -8.35 -14.27 7.49
N ASP A 169 -7.93 -15.05 8.50
CA ASP A 169 -8.86 -15.83 9.31
C ASP A 169 -9.78 -14.93 10.14
N GLU A 170 -9.22 -13.85 10.72
CA GLU A 170 -9.94 -12.87 11.55
C GLU A 170 -10.82 -11.92 10.72
N LEU A 171 -10.31 -11.42 9.60
CA LEU A 171 -11.04 -10.60 8.63
C LEU A 171 -12.25 -11.34 8.05
N ALA A 172 -12.08 -12.62 7.70
CA ALA A 172 -13.16 -13.46 7.17
C ALA A 172 -14.20 -13.89 8.23
N ASN A 173 -14.15 -13.35 9.46
CA ASN A 173 -15.18 -13.48 10.49
C ASN A 173 -15.86 -12.13 10.83
N GLN A 174 -15.50 -11.03 10.18
CA GLN A 174 -16.05 -9.69 10.46
C GLN A 174 -17.41 -9.46 9.80
N ASP A 175 -18.18 -8.51 10.33
CA ASP A 175 -19.38 -7.96 9.70
C ASP A 175 -19.01 -6.74 8.84
N LEU A 176 -18.70 -6.97 7.55
CA LEU A 176 -18.26 -5.95 6.60
C LEU A 176 -19.13 -5.90 5.35
N ASP A 177 -19.22 -4.71 4.75
CA ASP A 177 -19.85 -4.45 3.46
C ASP A 177 -18.93 -4.84 2.29
N PHE A 178 -17.63 -4.52 2.39
CA PHE A 178 -16.60 -4.83 1.40
C PHE A 178 -15.18 -4.84 2.02
N ILE A 179 -14.20 -5.27 1.22
CA ILE A 179 -12.75 -5.14 1.48
C ILE A 179 -12.16 -4.19 0.43
N VAL A 180 -11.27 -3.28 0.83
CA VAL A 180 -10.38 -2.54 -0.09
C VAL A 180 -9.01 -3.21 -0.09
N HIS A 181 -8.45 -3.46 -1.28
CA HIS A 181 -7.05 -3.88 -1.43
C HIS A 181 -6.29 -2.76 -2.13
N LEU A 182 -5.27 -2.21 -1.47
CA LEU A 182 -4.55 -1.02 -1.93
C LEU A 182 -3.33 -1.34 -2.79
N GLY A 183 -2.91 -2.60 -2.86
CA GLY A 183 -1.83 -3.06 -3.73
C GLY A 183 -0.96 -4.11 -3.05
N ASP A 184 0.06 -4.61 -3.77
CA ASP A 184 0.91 -5.74 -3.36
C ASP A 184 0.09 -6.99 -3.00
N TYR A 185 -0.85 -7.34 -3.89
CA TYR A 185 -1.59 -8.60 -3.82
C TYR A 185 -0.69 -9.78 -4.18
N ILE A 186 0.36 -9.54 -4.99
CA ILE A 186 1.48 -10.44 -5.23
C ILE A 186 2.80 -9.69 -5.10
N TYR A 187 3.87 -10.41 -4.74
CA TYR A 187 5.24 -9.98 -4.98
C TYR A 187 5.79 -10.69 -6.21
N GLU A 188 6.42 -9.94 -7.11
CA GLU A 188 7.00 -10.46 -8.34
C GLU A 188 8.35 -11.16 -8.10
N THR A 189 9.01 -10.85 -6.98
CA THR A 189 10.28 -11.46 -6.58
C THR A 189 10.15 -12.74 -5.77
N VAL A 190 11.16 -13.60 -5.89
CA VAL A 190 11.41 -14.74 -5.01
C VAL A 190 12.85 -14.69 -4.51
N GLY A 191 13.00 -14.53 -3.18
CA GLY A 191 14.29 -14.49 -2.50
C GLY A 191 15.02 -13.14 -2.58
N ALA A 192 14.31 -12.04 -2.82
CA ALA A 192 14.90 -10.70 -2.76
C ALA A 192 15.31 -10.32 -1.33
N GLY A 193 16.29 -9.41 -1.19
CA GLY A 193 16.91 -9.09 0.10
C GLY A 193 15.96 -8.53 1.17
N PHE A 194 14.83 -7.94 0.77
CA PHE A 194 13.79 -7.48 1.69
C PHE A 194 12.95 -8.63 2.25
N GLN A 195 12.74 -9.73 1.50
CA GLN A 195 11.90 -10.88 1.84
C GLN A 195 12.55 -11.75 2.93
N SER A 196 12.44 -11.32 4.19
CA SER A 196 13.38 -11.71 5.24
C SER A 196 12.72 -12.08 6.57
N GLY A 197 13.29 -13.08 7.26
CA GLY A 197 12.80 -13.58 8.54
C GLY A 197 12.20 -14.98 8.44
N GLY A 198 11.21 -15.27 9.28
CA GLY A 198 10.47 -16.53 9.25
C GLY A 198 9.23 -16.44 8.36
N ASN A 199 8.85 -17.57 7.75
CA ASN A 199 7.64 -17.71 6.95
C ASN A 199 6.76 -18.86 7.46
N GLU A 200 5.44 -18.76 7.24
CA GLU A 200 4.49 -19.78 7.67
C GLU A 200 4.64 -21.07 6.85
N SER A 201 4.54 -22.23 7.50
CA SER A 201 4.67 -23.55 6.85
C SER A 201 3.53 -23.86 5.85
N ARG A 202 2.53 -22.98 5.76
CA ARG A 202 1.48 -22.98 4.73
C ARG A 202 1.93 -22.38 3.39
N HIS A 203 3.04 -21.64 3.39
CA HIS A 203 3.56 -20.89 2.25
C HIS A 203 4.90 -21.49 1.78
N PRO A 204 4.89 -22.64 1.07
CA PRO A 204 6.10 -23.24 0.51
C PRO A 204 6.79 -22.28 -0.48
N ALA A 205 8.12 -22.38 -0.58
CA ALA A 205 8.94 -21.54 -1.44
C ALA A 205 8.41 -21.53 -2.89
N LEU A 206 8.26 -20.32 -3.44
CA LEU A 206 7.76 -20.10 -4.80
C LEU A 206 8.79 -20.53 -5.85
N SER A 207 8.31 -20.88 -7.04
CA SER A 207 9.14 -21.17 -8.20
C SER A 207 8.50 -20.55 -9.44
N LEU A 208 9.28 -19.74 -10.15
CA LEU A 208 8.85 -19.02 -11.35
C LEU A 208 9.24 -19.84 -12.60
N PRO A 209 8.29 -20.24 -13.47
CA PRO A 209 8.58 -21.10 -14.63
C PRO A 209 9.67 -20.56 -15.59
N ASN A 210 9.81 -19.24 -15.72
CA ASN A 210 10.79 -18.59 -16.60
C ASN A 210 11.63 -17.50 -15.88
N GLY A 211 11.35 -17.22 -14.60
CA GLY A 211 11.76 -15.98 -13.93
C GLY A 211 13.25 -15.65 -13.97
N THR A 212 13.57 -14.41 -14.34
CA THR A 212 14.94 -13.91 -14.53
C THR A 212 15.72 -13.90 -13.21
N LEU A 213 17.01 -14.26 -13.27
CA LEU A 213 17.93 -14.23 -12.13
C LEU A 213 18.56 -12.83 -11.97
N ARG A 214 18.53 -12.27 -10.76
CA ARG A 214 19.22 -11.03 -10.35
C ARG A 214 20.65 -11.33 -9.89
N ALA A 215 21.51 -10.31 -9.85
CA ALA A 215 22.92 -10.42 -9.45
C ALA A 215 23.10 -10.78 -7.96
N ASP A 216 22.10 -10.49 -7.12
CA ASP A 216 22.00 -10.89 -5.71
C ASP A 216 21.59 -12.36 -5.49
N GLY A 217 21.20 -13.07 -6.56
CA GLY A 217 20.72 -14.46 -6.54
C GLY A 217 19.19 -14.61 -6.45
N ALA A 218 18.44 -13.52 -6.25
CA ALA A 218 16.99 -13.51 -6.28
C ALA A 218 16.45 -13.75 -7.71
N ARG A 219 15.14 -14.01 -7.84
CA ARG A 219 14.46 -14.09 -9.14
C ARG A 219 13.25 -13.16 -9.21
N TYR A 220 12.89 -12.69 -10.40
CA TYR A 220 11.66 -11.94 -10.64
C TYR A 220 10.81 -12.51 -11.78
N ALA A 221 9.51 -12.22 -11.75
CA ALA A 221 8.55 -12.62 -12.79
C ALA A 221 8.75 -11.81 -14.09
N THR A 222 8.94 -12.50 -15.20
CA THR A 222 9.31 -11.88 -16.49
C THR A 222 8.22 -12.10 -17.56
N THR A 223 7.49 -13.20 -17.46
CA THR A 223 6.49 -13.65 -18.44
C THR A 223 5.09 -13.73 -17.83
N LEU A 224 4.06 -13.69 -18.67
CA LEU A 224 2.67 -13.93 -18.26
C LEU A 224 2.49 -15.27 -17.51
N ALA A 225 3.31 -16.29 -17.81
CA ALA A 225 3.29 -17.56 -17.08
C ALA A 225 3.82 -17.44 -15.64
N ASP A 226 4.78 -16.55 -15.39
CA ASP A 226 5.31 -16.28 -14.04
C ASP A 226 4.28 -15.54 -13.18
N TYR A 227 3.72 -14.43 -13.68
CA TYR A 227 2.67 -13.68 -12.96
C TYR A 227 1.41 -14.53 -12.71
N ARG A 228 0.96 -15.32 -13.69
CA ARG A 228 -0.12 -16.30 -13.48
C ARG A 228 0.23 -17.31 -12.38
N THR A 229 1.50 -17.74 -12.29
CA THR A 229 1.94 -18.68 -11.25
C THR A 229 1.89 -18.03 -9.87
N LEU A 230 2.33 -16.77 -9.74
CA LEU A 230 2.20 -15.99 -8.50
C LEU A 230 0.73 -15.87 -8.05
N TYR A 231 -0.16 -15.38 -8.91
CA TYR A 231 -1.59 -15.29 -8.56
C TYR A 231 -2.21 -16.65 -8.19
N LYS A 232 -1.83 -17.74 -8.88
CA LYS A 232 -2.30 -19.09 -8.56
C LYS A 232 -1.81 -19.58 -7.20
N SER A 233 -0.55 -19.34 -6.86
CA SER A 233 0.02 -19.68 -5.55
C SER A 233 -0.65 -18.88 -4.44
N TYR A 234 -0.69 -17.55 -4.56
CA TYR A 234 -1.28 -16.66 -3.56
C TYR A 234 -2.77 -17.00 -3.33
N ARG A 235 -3.56 -17.15 -4.41
CA ARG A 235 -4.97 -17.58 -4.32
C ARG A 235 -5.16 -19.04 -3.89
N ASN A 236 -4.11 -19.83 -3.67
CA ASN A 236 -4.20 -21.19 -3.13
C ASN A 236 -4.31 -21.22 -1.60
N ASP A 237 -4.07 -20.11 -0.89
CA ASP A 237 -4.32 -20.03 0.55
C ASP A 237 -5.82 -20.03 0.87
N ALA A 238 -6.28 -21.04 1.60
CA ALA A 238 -7.69 -21.22 1.95
C ALA A 238 -8.29 -20.05 2.76
N ARG A 239 -7.48 -19.28 3.49
CA ARG A 239 -7.92 -18.09 4.25
C ARG A 239 -8.22 -16.93 3.32
N LEU A 240 -7.37 -16.72 2.30
CA LEU A 240 -7.59 -15.73 1.26
C LEU A 240 -8.79 -16.11 0.38
N GLN A 241 -8.96 -17.40 0.06
CA GLN A 241 -10.18 -17.90 -0.59
C GLN A 241 -11.44 -17.64 0.25
N LYS A 242 -11.40 -17.93 1.56
CA LYS A 242 -12.51 -17.64 2.49
C LYS A 242 -12.84 -16.13 2.52
N LEU A 243 -11.83 -15.26 2.52
CA LEU A 243 -12.02 -13.80 2.50
C LEU A 243 -12.74 -13.34 1.22
N HIS A 244 -12.23 -13.73 0.04
CA HIS A 244 -12.84 -13.42 -1.26
C HIS A 244 -14.25 -14.01 -1.45
N ALA A 245 -14.52 -15.16 -0.81
CA ALA A 245 -15.84 -15.78 -0.80
C ALA A 245 -16.80 -15.15 0.24
N SER A 246 -16.34 -14.29 1.15
CA SER A 246 -17.17 -13.69 2.20
C SER A 246 -17.68 -12.28 1.86
N PHE A 247 -16.90 -11.51 1.10
CA PHE A 247 -17.15 -10.10 0.81
C PHE A 247 -16.84 -9.75 -0.66
N PRO A 248 -17.45 -8.71 -1.22
CA PRO A 248 -16.94 -8.06 -2.42
C PRO A 248 -15.63 -7.30 -2.11
N MET A 249 -14.67 -7.37 -3.03
CA MET A 249 -13.41 -6.62 -2.95
C MET A 249 -13.35 -5.49 -3.98
N ILE A 250 -12.87 -4.33 -3.55
CA ILE A 250 -12.49 -3.20 -4.40
C ILE A 250 -10.95 -3.15 -4.37
N ALA A 251 -10.32 -3.66 -5.42
CA ALA A 251 -8.86 -3.78 -5.48
C ALA A 251 -8.22 -2.80 -6.46
N ILE A 252 -7.03 -2.32 -6.13
CA ILE A 252 -6.10 -1.69 -7.06
C ILE A 252 -4.80 -2.53 -7.11
N TRP A 253 -3.77 -2.08 -7.81
CA TRP A 253 -2.40 -2.61 -7.71
C TRP A 253 -1.52 -1.59 -7.01
N ASP A 254 -0.33 -1.99 -6.58
CA ASP A 254 0.78 -1.05 -6.43
C ASP A 254 1.86 -1.37 -7.46
N ASP A 255 3.12 -1.49 -7.05
CA ASP A 255 4.26 -1.74 -7.94
C ASP A 255 4.61 -3.22 -8.08
N HIS A 256 4.62 -4.01 -7.00
CA HIS A 256 5.01 -5.43 -7.00
C HIS A 256 4.06 -6.35 -7.78
N GLU A 257 2.88 -5.87 -8.17
CA GLU A 257 2.09 -6.46 -9.26
C GLU A 257 2.86 -6.60 -10.59
N PHE A 258 3.89 -5.76 -10.79
CA PHE A 258 4.76 -5.72 -11.96
C PHE A 258 6.24 -5.75 -11.57
N SER A 259 6.73 -4.77 -10.82
CA SER A 259 8.12 -4.60 -10.39
C SER A 259 8.24 -3.56 -9.26
N ASP A 260 8.95 -3.90 -8.20
CA ASP A 260 9.52 -3.03 -7.14
C ASP A 260 9.74 -1.55 -7.56
N ASP A 261 9.12 -0.59 -6.85
CA ASP A 261 9.20 0.89 -7.00
C ASP A 261 8.92 1.44 -8.43
N CYS A 262 8.25 0.68 -9.30
CA CYS A 262 8.13 1.01 -10.72
C CYS A 262 7.47 2.36 -11.05
N TRP A 263 7.83 2.91 -12.21
CA TRP A 263 7.02 3.90 -12.93
C TRP A 263 6.70 3.42 -14.35
N GLN A 264 5.43 3.54 -14.76
CA GLN A 264 4.95 3.21 -16.11
C GLN A 264 5.27 1.77 -16.55
N ASP A 265 6.38 1.57 -17.27
CA ASP A 265 6.89 0.28 -17.71
C ASP A 265 8.38 0.05 -17.38
N ARG A 266 8.93 0.81 -16.42
CA ARG A 266 10.30 0.66 -15.89
C ARG A 266 10.33 -0.18 -14.62
N GLN A 267 11.45 -0.84 -14.42
CA GLN A 267 11.78 -1.59 -13.21
C GLN A 267 12.94 -0.85 -12.54
N GLU A 268 13.01 -0.78 -11.21
CA GLU A 268 14.08 -0.03 -10.53
C GLU A 268 14.99 -0.98 -9.72
N TYR A 269 15.50 -2.01 -10.41
CA TYR A 269 16.43 -3.01 -9.82
C TYR A 269 17.90 -2.58 -9.92
N SER A 270 18.22 -1.59 -10.75
CA SER A 270 19.55 -1.02 -10.92
C SER A 270 19.47 0.36 -11.56
N ALA A 271 20.44 1.23 -11.28
CA ALA A 271 20.57 2.59 -11.82
C ALA A 271 20.91 2.69 -13.32
N THR A 272 20.44 1.72 -14.11
CA THR A 272 20.42 1.73 -15.57
C THR A 272 19.07 1.28 -16.15
N ASP A 273 18.16 0.73 -15.34
CA ASP A 273 16.89 0.17 -15.82
C ASP A 273 15.86 1.25 -16.21
N ASP A 274 15.90 2.42 -15.57
CA ASP A 274 15.11 3.61 -15.92
C ASP A 274 15.28 4.02 -17.39
N SER A 275 16.41 3.68 -18.03
CA SER A 275 16.64 3.85 -19.47
C SER A 275 15.82 2.93 -20.39
N SER A 276 15.38 1.76 -19.90
CA SER A 276 15.07 0.58 -20.72
C SER A 276 13.64 0.03 -20.48
N PRO A 277 12.65 0.36 -21.32
CA PRO A 277 11.25 -0.01 -21.12
C PRO A 277 11.00 -1.52 -21.17
N GLN A 278 10.29 -2.02 -20.18
CA GLN A 278 9.88 -3.43 -20.05
C GLN A 278 8.41 -3.63 -20.47
N THR A 279 7.97 -2.94 -21.52
CA THR A 279 6.55 -2.88 -21.96
C THR A 279 5.88 -4.26 -22.07
N ALA A 280 6.61 -5.28 -22.55
CA ALA A 280 6.11 -6.65 -22.65
C ALA A 280 5.90 -7.34 -21.27
N ARG A 281 6.76 -7.03 -20.30
CA ARG A 281 6.64 -7.48 -18.89
C ARG A 281 5.48 -6.75 -18.20
N ARG A 282 5.36 -5.41 -18.34
CA ARG A 282 4.22 -4.64 -17.78
C ARG A 282 2.87 -5.08 -18.36
N ARG A 283 2.80 -5.37 -19.66
CA ARG A 283 1.57 -5.91 -20.29
C ARG A 283 1.25 -7.33 -19.82
N SER A 284 2.28 -8.16 -19.55
CA SER A 284 2.11 -9.49 -18.95
C SER A 284 1.57 -9.43 -17.52
N ALA A 285 2.11 -8.53 -16.69
CA ALA A 285 1.62 -8.23 -15.35
C ALA A 285 0.16 -7.73 -15.38
N SER A 286 -0.12 -6.73 -16.21
CA SER A 286 -1.46 -6.14 -16.39
C SER A 286 -2.50 -7.16 -16.83
N GLN A 287 -2.15 -8.10 -17.72
CA GLN A 287 -3.03 -9.19 -18.11
C GLN A 287 -3.26 -10.19 -16.95
N ALA A 288 -2.22 -10.54 -16.19
CA ALA A 288 -2.37 -11.46 -15.06
C ALA A 288 -3.24 -10.87 -13.93
N TRP A 289 -3.10 -9.58 -13.61
CA TRP A 289 -3.98 -8.85 -12.68
C TRP A 289 -5.43 -8.86 -13.19
N PHE A 290 -5.63 -8.51 -14.47
CA PHE A 290 -6.95 -8.49 -15.11
C PHE A 290 -7.62 -9.88 -15.14
N GLU A 291 -6.84 -10.96 -15.23
CA GLU A 291 -7.36 -12.33 -15.14
C GLU A 291 -7.75 -12.72 -13.72
N ASN A 292 -7.03 -12.24 -12.70
CA ASN A 292 -7.14 -12.74 -11.33
C ASN A 292 -7.86 -11.81 -10.34
N MET A 293 -8.26 -10.59 -10.74
CA MET A 293 -8.93 -9.63 -9.87
C MET A 293 -10.39 -9.36 -10.27
N PRO A 294 -11.34 -9.31 -9.32
CA PRO A 294 -12.78 -9.21 -9.59
C PRO A 294 -13.24 -7.76 -9.87
N ALA A 295 -12.46 -6.99 -10.65
CA ALA A 295 -12.76 -5.60 -10.98
C ALA A 295 -13.61 -5.45 -12.26
N ASP A 296 -14.35 -4.34 -12.38
CA ASP A 296 -15.22 -3.95 -13.50
C ASP A 296 -14.44 -3.08 -14.52
N VAL A 297 -13.33 -3.63 -15.01
CA VAL A 297 -12.38 -2.94 -15.90
C VAL A 297 -12.18 -3.68 -17.22
N GLN A 298 -11.63 -2.98 -18.22
CA GLN A 298 -11.34 -3.49 -19.57
C GLN A 298 -9.82 -3.46 -19.86
N LEU A 299 -9.35 -4.47 -20.61
CA LEU A 299 -7.97 -4.63 -21.08
C LEU A 299 -8.04 -4.79 -22.60
N ASP A 300 -7.30 -3.96 -23.33
CA ASP A 300 -7.15 -4.09 -24.78
C ASP A 300 -5.80 -4.70 -25.13
N LEU A 301 -5.80 -5.98 -25.53
CA LEU A 301 -4.58 -6.65 -25.98
C LEU A 301 -4.08 -6.15 -27.36
N ASN A 302 -4.88 -5.38 -28.11
CA ASN A 302 -4.49 -4.82 -29.39
C ASN A 302 -3.61 -3.55 -29.23
N THR A 303 -3.85 -2.76 -28.17
CA THR A 303 -3.00 -1.63 -27.80
C THR A 303 -1.59 -2.13 -27.42
N PRO A 304 -0.52 -1.76 -28.15
CA PRO A 304 0.82 -2.28 -27.94
C PRO A 304 1.56 -1.60 -26.77
N SER A 305 1.06 -0.44 -26.31
CA SER A 305 1.55 0.31 -25.15
C SER A 305 1.32 -0.45 -23.83
N PHE A 306 2.05 -0.05 -22.78
CA PHE A 306 1.76 -0.46 -21.40
C PHE A 306 0.45 0.13 -20.87
N GLN A 307 0.00 1.27 -21.41
CA GLN A 307 -1.32 1.87 -21.08
C GLN A 307 -2.46 1.17 -21.85
N ASN A 308 -2.55 -0.15 -21.71
CA ASN A 308 -3.55 -0.98 -22.39
C ASN A 308 -4.72 -1.42 -21.49
N ILE A 309 -4.78 -0.85 -20.29
CA ILE A 309 -5.79 -1.05 -19.24
C ILE A 309 -5.94 0.26 -18.46
N GLN A 310 -7.10 0.45 -17.83
CA GLN A 310 -7.33 1.49 -16.84
C GLN A 310 -7.99 0.84 -15.61
N ILE A 311 -7.45 1.06 -14.41
CA ILE A 311 -8.02 0.49 -13.18
C ILE A 311 -8.53 1.53 -12.16
N TYR A 312 -8.21 2.82 -12.31
CA TYR A 312 -8.78 3.88 -11.49
C TYR A 312 -10.29 4.05 -11.76
N ARG A 313 -11.08 4.20 -10.67
CA ARG A 313 -12.56 4.13 -10.70
C ARG A 313 -13.20 4.56 -9.37
N SER A 314 -14.48 4.92 -9.38
CA SER A 314 -15.19 5.43 -8.19
C SER A 314 -16.45 4.63 -7.82
N PHE A 315 -16.84 4.71 -6.55
CA PHE A 315 -17.96 4.00 -5.93
C PHE A 315 -18.73 4.94 -4.99
N ALA A 316 -20.07 4.91 -5.04
CA ALA A 316 -20.91 5.66 -4.13
C ALA A 316 -21.71 4.70 -3.25
N PHE A 317 -21.78 5.00 -1.95
CA PHE A 317 -22.48 4.21 -0.94
C PHE A 317 -23.50 5.11 -0.24
N GLY A 318 -24.74 5.10 -0.75
CA GLY A 318 -25.80 5.95 -0.23
C GLY A 318 -25.54 7.45 -0.45
N ASP A 319 -25.88 8.25 0.56
CA ASP A 319 -25.45 9.64 0.76
C ASP A 319 -24.20 9.75 1.67
N LEU A 320 -23.73 8.64 2.24
CA LEU A 320 -22.68 8.66 3.26
C LEU A 320 -21.27 8.84 2.67
N ALA A 321 -20.90 8.05 1.66
CA ALA A 321 -19.50 8.00 1.19
C ALA A 321 -19.37 7.83 -0.33
N THR A 322 -18.40 8.53 -0.91
CA THR A 322 -17.85 8.24 -2.25
C THR A 322 -16.40 7.80 -2.07
N LEU A 323 -16.05 6.59 -2.55
CA LEU A 323 -14.68 6.09 -2.62
C LEU A 323 -14.14 6.31 -4.03
N VAL A 324 -12.99 6.97 -4.14
CA VAL A 324 -12.25 7.22 -5.37
C VAL A 324 -10.98 6.39 -5.31
N MET A 325 -10.83 5.41 -6.21
CA MET A 325 -9.60 4.64 -6.39
C MET A 325 -8.79 5.27 -7.53
N THR A 326 -7.50 5.52 -7.33
CA THR A 326 -6.56 5.97 -8.38
C THR A 326 -5.78 4.80 -8.98
N ASP A 327 -4.70 5.11 -9.69
CA ASP A 327 -3.67 4.19 -10.17
C ASP A 327 -2.39 5.03 -10.20
N GLU A 328 -1.57 4.89 -9.16
CA GLU A 328 -0.42 5.75 -8.85
C GLU A 328 0.87 5.24 -9.49
N ARG A 329 0.86 4.06 -10.14
CA ARG A 329 2.04 3.48 -10.82
C ARG A 329 2.02 3.56 -12.34
N LEU A 330 0.86 3.46 -13.00
CA LEU A 330 0.78 3.43 -14.48
C LEU A 330 0.91 4.81 -15.13
N TYR A 331 0.59 5.88 -14.39
CA TYR A 331 0.51 7.25 -14.92
C TYR A 331 1.58 8.21 -14.36
N ARG A 332 2.35 7.79 -13.34
CA ARG A 332 3.39 8.61 -12.73
C ARG A 332 4.52 8.92 -13.71
N SER A 333 5.19 10.06 -13.51
CA SER A 333 6.53 10.26 -14.04
C SER A 333 7.54 9.48 -13.21
N ASP A 334 8.67 9.16 -13.84
CA ASP A 334 9.98 8.98 -13.22
C ASP A 334 10.17 9.79 -11.91
N HIS A 335 10.87 9.17 -10.95
CA HIS A 335 11.23 9.77 -9.65
C HIS A 335 11.86 11.14 -9.84
N ILE A 336 11.63 12.06 -8.89
CA ILE A 336 12.07 13.46 -9.06
C ILE A 336 13.58 13.54 -9.33
N ILE A 337 14.39 12.78 -8.60
CA ILE A 337 15.79 12.48 -8.92
C ILE A 337 15.83 11.04 -9.47
N PRO A 338 16.24 10.80 -10.72
CA PRO A 338 16.29 9.44 -11.28
C PRO A 338 17.44 8.60 -10.68
N GLU A 339 17.33 7.27 -10.74
CA GLU A 339 18.42 6.38 -10.32
C GLU A 339 19.70 6.61 -11.14
N THR A 340 19.58 6.79 -12.46
CA THR A 340 20.69 7.17 -13.35
C THR A 340 21.42 8.45 -12.93
N GLN A 341 20.81 9.32 -12.12
CA GLN A 341 21.45 10.51 -11.55
C GLN A 341 22.05 10.26 -10.15
N ALA A 342 21.37 9.48 -9.30
CA ALA A 342 21.82 9.22 -7.92
C ALA A 342 22.89 8.11 -7.82
N GLY A 343 22.87 7.15 -8.76
CA GLY A 343 23.68 5.92 -8.71
C GLY A 343 23.01 4.74 -8.00
N GLY A 344 21.72 4.87 -7.63
CA GLY A 344 20.92 3.84 -6.96
C GLY A 344 19.81 4.43 -6.10
N GLU A 345 19.15 3.57 -5.31
CA GLU A 345 17.96 3.90 -4.51
C GLU A 345 18.21 5.02 -3.48
N ILE A 346 19.39 5.04 -2.85
CA ILE A 346 19.75 6.02 -1.83
C ILE A 346 20.12 7.35 -2.51
N GLY A 347 19.31 8.38 -2.28
CA GLY A 347 19.43 9.69 -2.94
C GLY A 347 18.53 9.87 -4.17
N SER A 348 17.94 8.78 -4.69
CA SER A 348 16.86 8.79 -5.69
C SER A 348 15.49 8.66 -5.00
N ARG A 349 15.28 7.52 -4.35
CA ARG A 349 14.04 7.09 -3.70
C ARG A 349 14.12 7.23 -2.18
N TYR A 350 15.21 6.76 -1.56
CA TYR A 350 15.36 6.68 -0.11
C TYR A 350 16.40 7.66 0.43
N PHE A 351 16.14 8.22 1.62
CA PHE A 351 17.05 9.17 2.30
C PHE A 351 17.54 10.31 1.38
N VAL A 352 16.60 10.98 0.71
CA VAL A 352 16.88 12.00 -0.31
C VAL A 352 17.10 13.37 0.32
N GLN A 353 18.17 14.07 -0.08
CA GLN A 353 18.42 15.45 0.36
C GLN A 353 17.27 16.38 -0.08
N LYS A 354 16.55 16.96 0.89
CA LYS A 354 15.34 17.76 0.67
C LYS A 354 15.58 18.99 -0.22
N ASN A 355 16.73 19.65 -0.05
CA ASN A 355 17.09 20.83 -0.85
C ASN A 355 17.35 20.46 -2.31
N THR A 356 18.08 19.35 -2.53
CA THR A 356 18.39 18.80 -3.86
C THR A 356 17.10 18.36 -4.57
N LEU A 357 16.22 17.62 -3.87
CA LEU A 357 14.90 17.21 -4.36
C LEU A 357 14.08 18.42 -4.85
N ALA A 358 13.95 19.46 -4.02
CA ALA A 358 13.18 20.66 -4.37
C ALA A 358 13.78 21.45 -5.54
N GLN A 359 15.12 21.47 -5.69
CA GLN A 359 15.79 22.09 -6.84
C GLN A 359 15.55 21.32 -8.13
N VAL A 360 15.57 19.99 -8.09
CA VAL A 360 15.29 19.14 -9.26
C VAL A 360 13.81 19.16 -9.62
N GLU A 361 12.89 19.14 -8.65
CA GLU A 361 11.44 19.32 -8.87
C GLU A 361 11.15 20.66 -9.57
N ALA A 362 11.70 21.76 -9.05
CA ALA A 362 11.55 23.09 -9.65
C ALA A 362 12.13 23.15 -11.07
N SER A 363 13.22 22.43 -11.33
CA SER A 363 13.84 22.34 -12.66
C SER A 363 13.01 21.50 -13.64
N LYS A 364 12.48 20.35 -13.20
CA LYS A 364 11.56 19.50 -13.96
C LYS A 364 10.27 20.30 -14.30
N MET A 365 9.70 21.06 -13.36
CA MET A 365 8.59 22.00 -13.64
C MET A 365 8.95 23.15 -14.59
N ALA A 366 10.13 23.77 -14.44
CA ALA A 366 10.54 24.87 -15.32
C ALA A 366 10.67 24.41 -16.78
N SER A 367 11.18 23.18 -17.01
CA SER A 367 11.31 22.59 -18.35
C SER A 367 9.97 22.34 -19.06
N THR A 368 8.87 22.19 -18.31
CA THR A 368 7.50 21.96 -18.81
C THR A 368 6.64 23.22 -18.79
N GLY A 369 7.25 24.40 -18.58
CA GLY A 369 6.53 25.68 -18.50
C GLY A 369 5.65 25.83 -17.24
N GLY A 370 5.92 25.06 -16.19
CA GLY A 370 5.15 25.03 -14.95
C GLY A 370 4.06 23.95 -14.89
N ASN A 371 3.97 23.06 -15.90
CA ASN A 371 3.04 21.92 -15.83
C ASN A 371 3.66 20.75 -15.04
N LEU A 372 2.83 19.96 -14.36
CA LEU A 372 3.22 18.85 -13.49
C LEU A 372 3.71 17.59 -14.25
N LEU A 373 3.79 17.59 -15.59
CA LEU A 373 4.02 16.41 -16.42
C LEU A 373 5.22 15.54 -16.02
N ASN A 374 6.30 16.15 -15.54
CA ASN A 374 7.54 15.47 -15.12
C ASN A 374 7.66 15.33 -13.59
N VAL A 375 6.63 15.70 -12.84
CA VAL A 375 6.62 15.77 -11.36
C VAL A 375 5.25 15.32 -10.81
N SER A 376 4.67 14.26 -11.40
CA SER A 376 3.30 13.82 -11.12
C SER A 376 3.21 12.32 -10.88
N ILE A 377 2.31 11.92 -9.98
CA ILE A 377 1.92 10.53 -9.71
C ILE A 377 0.68 10.14 -10.53
N LEU A 378 -0.34 10.98 -10.57
CA LEU A 378 -1.61 10.66 -11.25
C LEU A 378 -1.54 10.88 -12.78
N GLY A 379 -0.56 11.66 -13.26
CA GLY A 379 -0.58 12.21 -14.62
C GLY A 379 -1.76 13.18 -14.83
N GLU A 380 -1.87 13.77 -16.03
CA GLU A 380 -2.84 14.84 -16.26
C GLU A 380 -4.31 14.37 -16.29
N THR A 381 -4.60 13.28 -17.01
CA THR A 381 -5.97 12.78 -17.21
C THR A 381 -6.61 12.30 -15.90
N GLN A 382 -5.88 11.52 -15.09
CA GLN A 382 -6.41 10.97 -13.85
C GLN A 382 -6.50 12.04 -12.76
N ARG A 383 -5.55 12.99 -12.67
CA ARG A 383 -5.67 14.18 -11.81
C ARG A 383 -6.95 14.96 -12.11
N ALA A 384 -7.23 15.23 -13.39
CA ALA A 384 -8.44 15.94 -13.80
C ALA A 384 -9.72 15.15 -13.48
N TRP A 385 -9.68 13.81 -13.65
CA TRP A 385 -10.78 12.92 -13.27
C TRP A 385 -11.02 12.91 -11.75
N TRP A 386 -9.96 12.76 -10.94
CA TRP A 386 -9.99 12.79 -9.47
C TRP A 386 -10.60 14.09 -8.95
N GLN A 387 -10.14 15.22 -9.50
CA GLN A 387 -10.68 16.55 -9.18
C GLN A 387 -12.19 16.61 -9.45
N SER A 388 -12.62 16.09 -10.61
CA SER A 388 -14.04 15.98 -10.96
C SER A 388 -14.83 15.06 -10.03
N GLN A 389 -14.28 13.90 -9.61
CA GLN A 389 -14.93 13.00 -8.64
C GLN A 389 -15.08 13.68 -7.26
N MET A 390 -13.99 14.21 -6.70
CA MET A 390 -13.99 14.85 -5.38
C MET A 390 -14.95 16.05 -5.30
N LYS A 391 -15.06 16.82 -6.39
CA LYS A 391 -15.97 17.97 -6.50
C LYS A 391 -17.44 17.58 -6.75
N SER A 392 -17.70 16.52 -7.50
CA SER A 392 -19.08 16.09 -7.82
C SER A 392 -19.71 15.16 -6.76
N ALA A 393 -18.90 14.58 -5.87
CA ALA A 393 -19.34 13.74 -4.77
C ALA A 393 -20.23 14.53 -3.77
N ALA A 394 -21.55 14.39 -3.93
CA ALA A 394 -22.56 14.95 -3.02
C ALA A 394 -22.66 14.23 -1.66
N THR A 395 -21.80 13.23 -1.42
CA THR A 395 -21.80 12.41 -0.19
C THR A 395 -21.12 13.13 0.98
N THR A 396 -21.49 12.72 2.21
CA THR A 396 -20.93 13.28 3.45
C THR A 396 -19.42 13.14 3.52
N TRP A 397 -18.88 11.97 3.16
CA TRP A 397 -17.45 11.66 3.12
C TRP A 397 -16.96 11.44 1.68
N LYS A 398 -15.67 11.75 1.48
CA LYS A 398 -14.88 11.44 0.30
C LYS A 398 -13.72 10.55 0.78
N LEU A 399 -13.64 9.33 0.28
CA LEU A 399 -12.56 8.39 0.59
C LEU A 399 -11.65 8.27 -0.62
N TRP A 400 -10.35 8.16 -0.37
CA TRP A 400 -9.32 7.91 -1.38
C TRP A 400 -8.74 6.53 -1.12
N GLY A 401 -8.91 5.59 -2.05
CA GLY A 401 -8.08 4.40 -2.13
C GLY A 401 -6.88 4.76 -2.99
N ASN A 402 -5.82 5.14 -2.31
CA ASN A 402 -4.79 6.08 -2.74
C ASN A 402 -3.50 5.32 -2.36
N GLU A 403 -2.74 4.75 -3.30
CA GLU A 403 -1.77 3.68 -3.01
C GLU A 403 -0.73 4.03 -1.94
N VAL A 404 0.09 5.07 -2.18
CA VAL A 404 1.23 5.41 -1.31
C VAL A 404 0.89 6.52 -0.31
N SER A 405 1.59 6.57 0.84
CA SER A 405 1.26 7.52 1.91
C SER A 405 1.45 8.98 1.49
N LEU A 406 0.52 9.84 1.91
CA LEU A 406 0.54 11.29 1.72
C LEU A 406 1.24 12.03 2.86
N LEU A 407 1.53 11.34 3.96
CA LEU A 407 2.09 11.91 5.18
C LEU A 407 3.61 12.08 5.08
N ARG A 408 4.08 13.33 5.19
CA ARG A 408 5.51 13.68 5.08
C ARG A 408 6.38 12.98 6.13
N MET A 409 7.43 12.30 5.67
CA MET A 409 8.47 11.66 6.48
C MET A 409 9.79 12.41 6.28
N GLY A 410 9.83 13.63 6.83
CA GLY A 410 11.05 14.44 6.89
C GLY A 410 11.97 14.04 8.05
N PHE A 411 13.24 14.40 7.92
CA PHE A 411 14.27 14.21 8.96
C PHE A 411 15.25 15.39 8.92
N ASP A 412 15.67 15.90 10.08
CA ASP A 412 16.71 16.95 10.18
C ASP A 412 17.96 16.34 10.80
N GLY A 413 18.96 16.07 9.97
CA GLY A 413 20.17 15.37 10.39
C GLY A 413 20.98 16.17 11.40
N THR A 414 21.09 17.49 11.23
CA THR A 414 21.81 18.37 12.17
C THR A 414 21.16 18.36 13.56
N VAL A 415 19.83 18.39 13.65
CA VAL A 415 19.09 18.25 14.93
C VAL A 415 19.26 16.85 15.52
N ALA A 416 19.21 15.80 14.69
CA ALA A 416 19.39 14.42 15.15
C ALA A 416 20.79 14.19 15.73
N VAL A 417 21.84 14.63 15.03
CA VAL A 417 23.23 14.56 15.47
C VAL A 417 23.44 15.39 16.75
N ALA A 418 22.85 16.58 16.84
CA ALA A 418 22.88 17.37 18.07
C ALA A 418 22.31 16.60 19.26
N SER A 419 21.18 15.89 19.07
CA SER A 419 20.57 15.08 20.13
C SER A 419 21.41 13.86 20.49
N LEU A 420 21.94 13.12 19.50
CA LEU A 420 22.81 11.96 19.76
C LEU A 420 24.09 12.35 20.52
N LEU A 421 24.74 13.44 20.11
CA LEU A 421 25.91 13.98 20.82
C LEU A 421 25.55 14.45 22.23
N THR A 422 24.39 15.07 22.43
CA THR A 422 23.90 15.46 23.76
C THR A 422 23.69 14.23 24.66
N GLN A 423 23.03 13.19 24.14
CA GLN A 423 22.76 11.95 24.87
C GLN A 423 24.05 11.24 25.29
N GLY A 424 25.07 11.20 24.42
CA GLY A 424 26.38 10.65 24.75
C GLY A 424 27.18 11.51 25.73
N LEU A 425 27.06 12.84 25.63
CA LEU A 425 27.83 13.79 26.44
C LEU A 425 27.30 13.95 27.87
N VAL A 426 25.99 13.89 28.12
CA VAL A 426 25.41 14.10 29.46
C VAL A 426 26.00 13.16 30.54
N PRO A 427 26.15 11.83 30.32
CA PRO A 427 26.85 10.94 31.27
C PRO A 427 28.32 11.29 31.48
N GLN A 428 29.02 11.72 30.42
CA GLN A 428 30.43 12.14 30.47
C GLN A 428 30.61 13.42 31.30
N LEU A 429 29.69 14.39 31.17
CA LEU A 429 29.68 15.60 32.00
C LEU A 429 29.45 15.29 33.48
N ALA A 430 28.54 14.36 33.80
CA ALA A 430 28.32 13.91 35.17
C ALA A 430 29.60 13.26 35.75
N GLY A 431 30.35 12.49 34.95
CA GLY A 431 31.67 11.97 35.31
C GLY A 431 32.74 13.04 35.53
N LEU A 432 32.57 14.24 34.97
CA LEU A 432 33.39 15.43 35.21
C LEU A 432 32.82 16.34 36.32
N GLY A 433 31.80 15.90 37.06
CA GLY A 433 31.16 16.64 38.15
C GLY A 433 30.07 17.63 37.74
N LEU A 434 29.70 17.70 36.45
CA LEU A 434 28.64 18.56 35.93
C LEU A 434 27.36 17.75 35.65
N THR A 435 26.48 17.67 36.65
CA THR A 435 25.12 17.14 36.47
C THR A 435 24.18 18.21 35.91
N LEU A 436 23.61 17.99 34.72
CA LEU A 436 22.70 18.94 34.08
C LEU A 436 21.23 18.68 34.41
N THR A 437 20.48 19.75 34.62
CA THR A 437 19.00 19.74 34.65
C THR A 437 18.41 19.69 33.23
N GLN A 438 17.16 19.26 33.08
CA GLN A 438 16.52 19.16 31.74
C GLN A 438 16.55 20.47 30.91
N PRO A 439 16.32 21.68 31.48
CA PRO A 439 16.52 22.92 30.74
C PRO A 439 17.96 23.15 30.25
N GLN A 440 18.96 22.72 31.03
CA GLN A 440 20.37 22.81 30.65
C GLN A 440 20.77 21.76 29.60
N ILE A 441 20.12 20.59 29.59
CA ILE A 441 20.26 19.58 28.52
C ILE A 441 19.68 20.13 27.20
N ALA A 442 18.53 20.81 27.25
CA ALA A 442 17.97 21.49 26.09
C ALA A 442 18.86 22.64 25.58
N GLN A 443 19.48 23.41 26.48
CA GLN A 443 20.50 24.41 26.13
C GLN A 443 21.73 23.77 25.47
N LEU A 444 22.21 22.64 25.99
CA LEU A 444 23.35 21.90 25.42
C LEU A 444 23.05 21.37 24.01
N GLN A 445 21.87 20.77 23.80
CA GLN A 445 21.44 20.35 22.46
C GLN A 445 21.31 21.53 21.50
N SER A 446 20.84 22.70 21.99
CA SER A 446 20.74 23.92 21.18
C SER A 446 22.12 24.47 20.80
N ALA A 447 23.09 24.46 21.71
CA ALA A 447 24.46 24.89 21.45
C ALA A 447 25.17 23.95 20.47
N LEU A 448 25.02 22.64 20.65
CA LEU A 448 25.53 21.64 19.71
C LEU A 448 24.89 21.81 18.32
N TYR A 449 23.58 22.03 18.23
CA TYR A 449 22.91 22.31 16.96
C TYR A 449 23.51 23.53 16.24
N LEU A 450 23.75 24.63 16.95
CA LEU A 450 24.37 25.83 16.36
C LEU A 450 25.82 25.58 15.90
N ASP A 451 26.59 24.79 16.64
CA ASP A 451 27.96 24.42 16.26
C ASP A 451 28.01 23.47 15.05
N LEU A 452 27.07 22.53 14.97
CA LEU A 452 26.94 21.59 13.85
C LEU A 452 26.42 22.30 12.59
N ALA A 453 25.46 23.22 12.72
CA ALA A 453 24.98 24.06 11.62
C ALA A 453 26.04 25.04 11.09
N ALA A 454 27.06 25.35 11.88
CA ALA A 454 28.23 26.15 11.50
C ALA A 454 29.48 25.31 11.16
N ALA A 455 29.35 23.98 11.06
CA ALA A 455 30.46 23.09 10.75
C ALA A 455 30.94 23.25 9.30
N ASN A 456 32.25 23.08 9.07
CA ASN A 456 32.74 22.93 7.70
C ASN A 456 32.44 21.51 7.20
N THR A 457 31.48 21.39 6.27
CA THR A 457 31.04 20.15 5.62
C THR A 457 31.69 19.91 4.25
N SER A 458 32.70 20.71 3.84
CA SER A 458 33.34 20.62 2.51
C SER A 458 34.18 19.35 2.25
N GLY A 459 34.33 18.48 3.26
CA GLY A 459 34.97 17.18 3.16
C GLY A 459 34.04 16.06 3.63
N SER A 460 34.43 14.80 3.49
CA SER A 460 33.60 13.65 3.90
C SER A 460 33.33 13.58 5.40
N THR A 461 34.23 14.12 6.23
CA THR A 461 34.08 14.28 7.68
C THR A 461 33.91 15.77 8.02
N PRO A 462 32.92 16.16 8.82
CA PRO A 462 32.67 17.56 9.18
C PRO A 462 33.70 18.06 10.20
N VAL A 463 34.06 19.35 10.11
CA VAL A 463 34.96 20.00 11.08
C VAL A 463 34.17 21.03 11.91
N VAL A 464 34.06 20.76 13.21
CA VAL A 464 33.26 21.54 14.17
C VAL A 464 34.17 22.35 15.10
N SER A 465 33.83 23.63 15.31
CA SER A 465 34.59 24.58 16.15
C SER A 465 34.16 24.60 17.62
N TYR A 466 32.93 24.17 17.93
CA TYR A 466 32.30 24.17 19.25
C TYR A 466 32.22 25.55 19.93
N ALA A 467 32.06 26.62 19.13
CA ALA A 467 32.02 28.01 19.56
C ALA A 467 30.84 28.36 20.50
N ASN A 468 29.76 27.57 20.49
CA ASN A 468 28.61 27.71 21.38
C ASN A 468 28.71 26.74 22.57
N THR A 469 29.06 25.48 22.30
CA THR A 469 29.09 24.38 23.27
C THR A 469 30.20 24.57 24.32
N GLN A 470 31.41 24.96 23.90
CA GLN A 470 32.52 25.12 24.85
C GLN A 470 32.27 26.27 25.86
N PRO A 471 31.85 27.48 25.45
CA PRO A 471 31.50 28.53 26.41
C PRO A 471 30.32 28.14 27.31
N LEU A 472 29.27 27.50 26.78
CA LEU A 472 28.14 27.04 27.58
C LEU A 472 28.57 26.08 28.70
N LEU A 473 29.38 25.07 28.39
CA LEU A 473 29.88 24.12 29.39
C LEU A 473 30.80 24.76 30.42
N SER A 474 31.60 25.76 30.01
CA SER A 474 32.39 26.57 30.94
C SER A 474 31.48 27.34 31.90
N THR A 475 30.43 28.02 31.41
CA THR A 475 29.45 28.73 32.24
C THR A 475 28.69 27.78 33.19
N LEU A 476 28.17 26.66 32.68
CA LEU A 476 27.39 25.70 33.47
C LEU A 476 28.21 24.99 34.56
N SER A 477 29.53 24.86 34.37
CA SER A 477 30.46 24.27 35.36
C SER A 477 31.13 25.29 36.28
N GLY A 478 30.73 26.58 36.24
CA GLY A 478 31.40 27.63 37.02
C GLY A 478 32.87 27.84 36.66
N GLY A 479 33.27 27.49 35.43
CA GLY A 479 34.64 27.57 34.91
C GLY A 479 35.49 26.31 35.06
N ALA A 480 35.00 25.25 35.72
CA ALA A 480 35.77 24.00 35.88
C ALA A 480 36.04 23.29 34.52
N ILE A 481 35.09 23.34 33.60
CA ILE A 481 35.29 22.95 32.19
C ILE A 481 35.88 24.14 31.43
N SER A 482 37.15 24.44 31.70
CA SER A 482 37.93 25.40 30.93
C SER A 482 38.04 24.98 29.45
N ALA A 483 38.46 25.89 28.56
CA ALA A 483 38.72 25.55 27.16
C ALA A 483 39.79 24.45 27.00
N GLY A 484 40.79 24.39 27.90
CA GLY A 484 41.76 23.30 27.95
C GLY A 484 41.12 21.98 28.38
N THR A 485 40.27 22.01 29.42
CA THR A 485 39.50 20.84 29.89
C THR A 485 38.60 20.30 28.77
N PHE A 486 37.89 21.17 28.06
CA PHE A 486 37.04 20.80 26.94
C PHE A 486 37.83 20.15 25.79
N ASN A 487 38.92 20.78 25.35
CA ASN A 487 39.75 20.27 24.26
C ASN A 487 40.43 18.93 24.59
N ALA A 488 40.80 18.70 25.85
CA ALA A 488 41.44 17.45 26.28
C ALA A 488 40.45 16.32 26.58
N ALA A 489 39.32 16.62 27.24
CA ALA A 489 38.44 15.61 27.84
C ALA A 489 37.06 15.47 27.20
N ILE A 490 36.63 16.41 26.34
CA ILE A 490 35.28 16.43 25.75
C ILE A 490 35.31 16.42 24.22
N LYS A 491 36.04 17.36 23.59
CA LYS A 491 36.10 17.50 22.13
C LYS A 491 36.44 16.19 21.39
N PRO A 492 37.41 15.35 21.84
CA PRO A 492 37.71 14.10 21.13
C PRO A 492 36.55 13.10 21.09
N GLY A 493 35.70 13.09 22.13
CA GLY A 493 34.50 12.26 22.17
C GLY A 493 33.39 12.77 21.26
N LEU A 494 33.21 14.10 21.20
CA LEU A 494 32.28 14.74 20.25
C LEU A 494 32.73 14.51 18.81
N ASP A 495 34.01 14.75 18.49
CA ASP A 495 34.59 14.54 17.17
C ASP A 495 34.45 13.08 16.70
N ALA A 496 34.74 12.11 17.58
CA ALA A 496 34.53 10.68 17.29
C ALA A 496 33.05 10.28 17.19
N GLY A 497 32.13 11.12 17.68
CA GLY A 497 30.68 10.96 17.54
C GLY A 497 30.12 11.44 16.20
N LEU A 498 30.84 12.29 15.47
CA LEU A 498 30.36 12.89 14.21
C LEU A 498 30.13 11.82 13.12
N PRO A 499 28.99 11.85 12.42
CA PRO A 499 28.78 11.07 11.19
C PRO A 499 29.42 11.76 9.97
N PRO A 500 29.38 11.14 8.77
CA PRO A 500 29.77 11.79 7.53
C PRO A 500 29.00 13.10 7.26
N SER A 501 29.62 14.06 6.58
CA SER A 501 29.08 15.42 6.39
C SER A 501 27.70 15.50 5.74
N MET A 502 27.28 14.48 4.98
CA MET A 502 25.92 14.40 4.42
C MET A 502 24.82 14.45 5.49
N PHE A 503 25.07 13.92 6.69
CA PHE A 503 24.07 13.90 7.79
C PHE A 503 23.81 15.28 8.42
N PHE A 504 24.29 16.37 7.82
CA PHE A 504 24.06 17.75 8.23
C PHE A 504 22.99 18.44 7.36
N ASP A 505 22.43 17.71 6.39
CA ASP A 505 21.27 18.13 5.59
C ASP A 505 19.92 17.78 6.25
N LYS A 506 18.85 18.28 5.64
CA LYS A 506 17.47 17.82 5.86
C LYS A 506 17.11 16.81 4.77
N PHE A 507 16.40 15.75 5.15
CA PHE A 507 16.10 14.61 4.31
C PHE A 507 14.60 14.33 4.20
N ILE A 508 14.23 13.69 3.09
CA ILE A 508 12.97 12.97 2.89
C ILE A 508 13.31 11.48 2.96
N LEU A 509 12.60 10.71 3.80
CA LEU A 509 12.98 9.32 4.07
C LEU A 509 12.57 8.34 2.96
N ASN A 510 11.38 8.53 2.39
CA ASN A 510 10.93 7.88 1.15
C ASN A 510 10.34 8.97 0.22
N ALA A 511 10.87 9.08 -0.98
CA ALA A 511 10.49 10.01 -2.06
C ALA A 511 9.95 9.29 -3.31
N ASP A 512 9.79 7.97 -3.26
CA ASP A 512 8.90 7.25 -4.17
C ASP A 512 7.44 7.70 -3.93
N GLN A 513 7.06 7.81 -2.66
CA GLN A 513 5.74 8.30 -2.25
C GLN A 513 5.45 9.73 -2.71
N TRP A 514 4.23 10.21 -2.45
CA TRP A 514 3.79 11.61 -2.51
C TRP A 514 4.73 12.64 -1.88
N ASP A 515 5.70 12.19 -1.10
CA ASP A 515 6.74 13.00 -0.50
C ASP A 515 7.84 13.48 -1.43
N GLY A 516 8.12 12.74 -2.51
CA GLY A 516 8.90 13.22 -3.64
C GLY A 516 8.11 14.23 -4.47
N TYR A 517 6.87 13.88 -4.82
CA TYR A 517 6.00 14.58 -5.77
C TYR A 517 5.21 15.74 -5.12
N ASN A 518 5.96 16.59 -4.42
CA ASN A 518 5.45 17.64 -3.55
C ASN A 518 4.62 18.70 -4.31
N ALA A 519 5.01 19.03 -5.55
CA ALA A 519 4.30 19.95 -6.42
C ALA A 519 2.88 19.48 -6.78
N GLU A 520 2.69 18.20 -7.12
CA GLU A 520 1.34 17.68 -7.36
C GLU A 520 0.55 17.58 -6.04
N ARG A 521 1.14 17.08 -4.94
CA ARG A 521 0.44 17.02 -3.65
C ARG A 521 -0.10 18.39 -3.25
N LYS A 522 0.72 19.43 -3.36
CA LYS A 522 0.34 20.82 -3.07
C LYS A 522 -0.76 21.32 -4.02
N ALA A 523 -0.73 20.96 -5.31
CA ALA A 523 -1.79 21.29 -6.25
C ALA A 523 -3.14 20.60 -5.92
N LEU A 524 -3.10 19.33 -5.48
CA LEU A 524 -4.30 18.59 -5.06
C LEU A 524 -4.87 19.15 -3.74
N MET A 525 -4.02 19.45 -2.75
CA MET A 525 -4.47 20.07 -1.50
C MET A 525 -5.01 21.49 -1.72
N ALA A 526 -4.37 22.28 -2.60
CA ALA A 526 -4.87 23.59 -3.01
C ALA A 526 -6.22 23.48 -3.75
N TYR A 527 -6.45 22.43 -4.55
CA TYR A 527 -7.74 22.16 -5.18
C TYR A 527 -8.84 21.92 -4.14
N LEU A 528 -8.61 21.02 -3.17
CA LEU A 528 -9.58 20.73 -2.11
C LEU A 528 -9.95 21.99 -1.31
N LYS A 529 -8.94 22.79 -0.90
CA LYS A 529 -9.16 24.09 -0.23
C LYS A 529 -9.95 25.07 -1.10
N THR A 530 -9.56 25.25 -2.36
CA THR A 530 -10.17 26.23 -3.27
C THR A 530 -11.60 25.87 -3.67
N GLN A 531 -11.94 24.57 -3.70
CA GLN A 531 -13.29 24.08 -3.95
C GLN A 531 -14.12 23.84 -2.67
N ALA A 532 -13.56 24.14 -1.48
CA ALA A 532 -14.17 23.89 -0.16
C ALA A 532 -14.60 22.42 0.06
N ILE A 533 -13.83 21.47 -0.46
CA ILE A 533 -14.10 20.03 -0.34
C ILE A 533 -13.53 19.53 0.99
N GLY A 534 -14.38 19.44 2.00
CA GLY A 534 -14.08 18.81 3.29
C GLY A 534 -14.43 17.31 3.34
N ASN A 535 -14.20 16.69 4.51
CA ASN A 535 -14.46 15.28 4.80
C ASN A 535 -13.73 14.31 3.85
N VAL A 536 -12.52 14.68 3.42
CA VAL A 536 -11.64 13.82 2.63
C VAL A 536 -10.75 13.00 3.57
N VAL A 537 -10.70 11.69 3.36
CA VAL A 537 -9.80 10.78 4.09
C VAL A 537 -9.15 9.79 3.11
N ALA A 538 -7.82 9.71 3.11
CA ALA A 538 -7.09 8.69 2.38
C ALA A 538 -6.92 7.40 3.19
N LEU A 539 -6.86 6.31 2.43
CA LEU A 539 -6.64 4.93 2.83
C LEU A 539 -5.45 4.49 1.98
N THR A 540 -4.28 4.37 2.61
CA THR A 540 -2.99 4.18 1.95
C THR A 540 -2.29 2.92 2.47
N GLY A 541 -1.39 2.37 1.65
CA GLY A 541 -0.63 1.14 1.89
C GLY A 541 0.87 1.39 1.74
N ASP A 542 1.53 0.59 0.88
CA ASP A 542 2.97 0.58 0.59
C ASP A 542 3.88 0.40 1.82
N ILE A 543 3.98 1.41 2.69
CA ILE A 543 5.12 1.67 3.58
C ILE A 543 5.30 0.70 4.76
N HIS A 544 4.59 -0.44 4.80
CA HIS A 544 4.66 -1.48 5.83
C HIS A 544 4.66 -0.95 7.28
N ALA A 545 3.83 0.05 7.58
CA ALA A 545 3.66 0.65 8.90
C ALA A 545 2.25 1.21 9.11
N PHE A 546 1.78 1.31 10.35
CA PHE A 546 0.54 2.02 10.66
C PHE A 546 0.82 3.49 10.96
N PHE A 547 0.35 4.42 10.13
CA PHE A 547 0.36 5.86 10.43
C PHE A 547 -1.08 6.44 10.38
N ALA A 548 -1.29 7.53 11.11
CA ALA A 548 -2.46 8.39 10.89
C ALA A 548 -2.14 9.86 11.17
N GLY A 549 -2.60 10.76 10.30
CA GLY A 549 -2.38 12.19 10.48
C GLY A 549 -3.11 13.10 9.49
N PRO A 550 -3.17 14.42 9.75
CA PRO A 550 -3.52 15.41 8.74
C PRO A 550 -2.50 15.47 7.59
N VAL A 551 -3.01 15.45 6.36
CA VAL A 551 -2.28 15.94 5.19
C VAL A 551 -2.30 17.47 5.20
N MET A 552 -1.13 18.08 5.05
CA MET A 552 -0.97 19.55 5.06
C MET A 552 -1.05 20.12 3.65
N ASP A 553 -1.50 21.38 3.55
CA ASP A 553 -1.50 22.13 2.29
C ASP A 553 -0.10 22.39 1.74
N ASP A 554 0.84 22.67 2.63
CA ASP A 554 2.26 22.79 2.33
C ASP A 554 3.09 22.41 3.57
N TYR A 555 3.64 21.19 3.60
CA TYR A 555 4.53 20.72 4.66
C TYR A 555 5.80 21.57 4.83
N ASP A 556 6.13 22.40 3.84
CA ASP A 556 7.34 23.22 3.80
C ASP A 556 7.08 24.70 4.12
N ALA A 557 5.82 25.07 4.39
CA ALA A 557 5.44 26.39 4.85
C ALA A 557 5.83 26.63 6.33
N ALA A 558 5.97 27.90 6.73
CA ALA A 558 6.24 28.30 8.10
C ALA A 558 5.06 28.01 9.08
N SER A 559 3.86 27.74 8.56
CA SER A 559 2.68 27.34 9.32
C SER A 559 1.78 26.45 8.47
N PRO A 560 2.11 25.15 8.32
CA PRO A 560 1.32 24.20 7.52
C PRO A 560 -0.10 24.06 8.05
N SER A 561 -1.09 24.01 7.16
CA SER A 561 -2.51 23.92 7.52
C SER A 561 -3.11 22.56 7.09
N PRO A 562 -3.76 21.81 7.99
CA PRO A 562 -4.47 20.58 7.64
C PRO A 562 -5.55 20.79 6.56
N VAL A 563 -5.65 19.85 5.63
CA VAL A 563 -6.65 19.84 4.54
C VAL A 563 -7.54 18.61 4.60
N MET A 564 -6.93 17.45 4.80
CA MET A 564 -7.59 16.15 4.84
C MET A 564 -6.84 15.23 5.83
N VAL A 565 -7.34 14.02 6.05
CA VAL A 565 -6.63 12.98 6.82
C VAL A 565 -6.09 11.91 5.88
N ASP A 566 -4.97 11.30 6.25
CA ASP A 566 -4.49 10.05 5.67
C ASP A 566 -4.35 8.98 6.78
N LEU A 567 -4.72 7.74 6.45
CA LEU A 567 -4.76 6.56 7.30
C LEU A 567 -4.04 5.42 6.57
N VAL A 568 -2.83 5.13 7.03
CA VAL A 568 -1.92 4.18 6.38
C VAL A 568 -2.04 2.83 7.07
N THR A 569 -2.29 1.75 6.31
CA THR A 569 -2.22 0.38 6.84
C THR A 569 -0.82 -0.18 6.74
N ALA A 570 -0.40 -0.91 7.79
CA ALA A 570 0.70 -1.84 7.65
C ALA A 570 0.34 -2.96 6.66
N GLY A 571 1.35 -3.59 6.08
CA GLY A 571 1.16 -4.77 5.23
C GLY A 571 0.65 -5.97 6.03
N VAL A 572 -0.15 -6.82 5.39
CA VAL A 572 -0.68 -8.05 6.01
C VAL A 572 0.44 -8.96 6.51
N SER A 573 1.55 -9.04 5.78
CA SER A 573 2.67 -9.93 6.13
C SER A 573 4.06 -9.47 5.68
N SER A 574 4.18 -8.50 4.77
CA SER A 574 5.47 -7.96 4.31
C SER A 574 6.32 -7.34 5.44
N ASN A 575 7.64 -7.25 5.26
CA ASN A 575 8.56 -6.80 6.31
C ASN A 575 8.33 -5.33 6.71
N SER A 576 8.24 -5.07 8.01
CA SER A 576 7.95 -3.74 8.56
C SER A 576 8.96 -2.65 8.14
N LEU A 577 8.51 -1.40 8.09
CA LEU A 577 9.37 -0.25 7.79
C LEU A 577 10.61 -0.17 8.71
N PHE A 578 10.41 -0.50 9.99
CA PHE A 578 11.45 -0.65 10.97
C PHE A 578 12.48 -1.71 10.58
N SER A 579 12.05 -2.85 10.03
CA SER A 579 12.95 -3.90 9.54
C SER A 579 13.83 -3.41 8.39
N TYR A 580 13.28 -2.65 7.43
CA TYR A 580 14.04 -2.02 6.35
C TYR A 580 15.09 -1.04 6.89
N PHE A 581 14.67 -0.01 7.64
CA PHE A 581 15.62 0.99 8.16
C PHE A 581 16.63 0.40 9.15
N LYS A 582 16.26 -0.66 9.90
CA LYS A 582 17.19 -1.41 10.75
C LYS A 582 18.26 -2.12 9.90
N ASN A 583 17.89 -2.72 8.78
CA ASN A 583 18.86 -3.30 7.85
C ASN A 583 19.83 -2.23 7.36
N VAL A 584 19.33 -1.08 6.86
CA VAL A 584 20.18 0.02 6.36
C VAL A 584 21.23 0.47 7.37
N VAL A 585 20.86 0.68 8.64
CA VAL A 585 21.85 1.08 9.68
C VAL A 585 22.76 -0.06 10.14
N ASP A 586 22.37 -1.32 9.92
CA ASP A 586 23.18 -2.52 10.23
C ASP A 586 24.20 -2.84 9.12
N THR A 587 23.85 -2.64 7.85
CA THR A 587 24.62 -3.10 6.68
C THR A 587 25.36 -2.00 5.94
N VAL A 588 24.85 -0.76 5.91
CA VAL A 588 25.45 0.35 5.17
C VAL A 588 26.36 1.18 6.10
N PRO A 589 27.71 1.16 5.94
CA PRO A 589 28.62 1.72 6.94
C PRO A 589 28.43 3.22 7.24
N ALA A 590 27.99 4.01 6.25
CA ALA A 590 27.69 5.42 6.40
C ALA A 590 26.59 5.70 7.44
N PHE A 591 25.60 4.81 7.53
CA PHE A 591 24.43 4.93 8.42
C PHE A 591 24.66 4.31 9.81
N SER A 592 25.80 3.66 10.05
CA SER A 592 26.11 3.00 11.33
C SER A 592 26.03 3.91 12.56
N LYS A 593 26.29 5.22 12.40
CA LYS A 593 26.16 6.24 13.45
C LYS A 593 24.70 6.64 13.73
N ALA A 594 23.80 6.44 12.78
CA ALA A 594 22.38 6.74 12.92
C ALA A 594 21.59 5.67 13.69
N LYS A 595 22.21 4.50 14.00
CA LYS A 595 21.57 3.37 14.71
C LYS A 595 20.61 3.76 15.84
N PRO A 596 20.98 4.61 16.82
CA PRO A 596 20.10 4.92 17.96
C PRO A 596 18.80 5.66 17.60
N LEU A 597 18.73 6.24 16.40
CA LEU A 597 17.52 6.85 15.84
C LEU A 597 16.54 5.81 15.28
N ILE A 598 17.02 4.60 14.98
CA ILE A 598 16.21 3.48 14.50
C ILE A 598 15.95 2.47 15.62
N TYR A 599 17.00 1.98 16.26
CA TYR A 599 16.91 1.03 17.36
C TYR A 599 18.02 1.19 18.40
N THR A 600 17.76 0.70 19.62
CA THR A 600 18.80 0.50 20.65
C THR A 600 18.76 -0.94 21.16
N THR A 601 19.81 -1.37 21.88
CA THR A 601 19.84 -2.69 22.52
C THR A 601 19.82 -2.55 24.04
N VAL A 602 18.77 -3.07 24.69
CA VAL A 602 18.59 -3.03 26.15
C VAL A 602 18.53 -4.47 26.66
N SER A 603 19.42 -4.84 27.58
CA SER A 603 19.52 -6.21 28.13
C SER A 603 19.59 -7.32 27.05
N GLY A 604 20.22 -7.02 25.91
CA GLY A 604 20.33 -7.92 24.76
C GLY A 604 19.12 -7.93 23.81
N GLN A 605 18.02 -7.25 24.14
CA GLN A 605 16.84 -7.13 23.29
C GLN A 605 16.89 -5.86 22.43
N VAL A 606 16.42 -5.95 21.19
CA VAL A 606 16.25 -4.82 20.29
C VAL A 606 15.02 -4.01 20.70
N VAL A 607 15.17 -2.69 20.81
CA VAL A 607 14.10 -1.74 21.12
C VAL A 607 13.99 -0.74 19.97
N ASN A 608 12.84 -0.73 19.29
CA ASN A 608 12.51 0.24 18.25
C ASN A 608 12.46 1.66 18.85
N THR A 609 13.32 2.55 18.36
CA THR A 609 13.27 4.00 18.63
C THR A 609 12.74 4.81 17.44
N PHE A 610 12.71 4.21 16.25
CA PHE A 610 12.28 4.82 14.99
C PHE A 610 10.87 5.42 15.03
N THR A 611 9.91 4.78 15.69
CA THR A 611 8.57 5.35 15.92
C THR A 611 8.64 6.75 16.55
N ASN A 612 9.44 6.91 17.61
CA ASN A 612 9.61 8.18 18.30
C ASN A 612 10.42 9.19 17.45
N THR A 613 11.41 8.71 16.70
CA THR A 613 12.18 9.52 15.75
C THR A 613 11.26 10.13 14.70
N LEU A 614 10.44 9.32 14.02
CA LEU A 614 9.47 9.77 13.01
C LEU A 614 8.55 10.86 13.58
N GLN A 615 7.93 10.63 14.74
CA GLN A 615 7.03 11.60 15.36
C GLN A 615 7.73 12.89 15.83
N SER A 616 9.00 12.81 16.25
CA SER A 616 9.74 13.99 16.72
C SER A 616 10.11 14.97 15.59
N PHE A 617 10.34 14.48 14.37
CA PHE A 617 10.55 15.32 13.18
C PHE A 617 9.25 15.70 12.45
N ASN A 618 8.21 14.86 12.54
CA ASN A 618 6.99 14.98 11.74
C ASN A 618 5.76 15.13 12.62
N SER A 619 5.56 16.34 13.16
CA SER A 619 4.51 16.66 14.14
C SER A 619 3.06 16.40 13.67
N TRP A 620 2.84 16.13 12.38
CA TRP A 620 1.57 15.71 11.78
C TRP A 620 1.31 14.20 11.92
N LEU A 621 2.31 13.35 12.14
CA LEU A 621 2.13 11.92 12.39
C LEU A 621 1.55 11.69 13.80
N LYS A 622 0.21 11.73 13.93
CA LYS A 622 -0.50 11.64 15.22
C LYS A 622 -0.46 10.23 15.80
N TYR A 623 -0.50 9.22 14.96
CA TYR A 623 -0.17 7.84 15.31
C TYR A 623 0.92 7.32 14.38
N VAL A 624 1.83 6.52 14.94
CA VAL A 624 2.92 5.81 14.25
C VAL A 624 3.14 4.47 14.96
N ASP A 625 3.18 3.39 14.20
CA ASP A 625 3.82 2.14 14.56
C ASP A 625 4.62 1.62 13.36
N SER A 626 5.92 1.89 13.37
CA SER A 626 6.85 1.55 12.27
C SER A 626 7.25 0.08 12.22
N ASP A 627 6.91 -0.71 13.25
CA ASP A 627 7.27 -2.13 13.33
C ASP A 627 6.01 -2.99 13.36
N ALA A 628 5.16 -2.83 12.35
CA ALA A 628 3.82 -3.42 12.30
C ALA A 628 3.58 -4.24 11.03
N GLN A 629 2.73 -5.26 11.22
CA GLN A 629 2.06 -6.04 10.18
C GLN A 629 0.59 -6.18 10.60
N GLY A 630 -0.34 -6.32 9.65
CA GLY A 630 -1.74 -6.55 9.95
C GLY A 630 -2.71 -5.86 8.99
N TYR A 631 -3.76 -5.23 9.52
CA TYR A 631 -4.87 -4.68 8.72
C TYR A 631 -5.60 -3.53 9.41
N ALA A 632 -6.41 -2.78 8.66
CA ALA A 632 -7.25 -1.72 9.20
C ALA A 632 -8.76 -2.03 9.04
N LEU A 633 -9.55 -1.82 10.09
CA LEU A 633 -11.02 -1.89 10.07
C LEU A 633 -11.61 -0.50 10.23
N VAL A 634 -12.52 -0.10 9.32
CA VAL A 634 -13.20 1.19 9.35
C VAL A 634 -14.68 1.01 9.62
N THR A 635 -15.20 1.76 10.59
CA THR A 635 -16.63 2.05 10.74
C THR A 635 -16.87 3.53 10.48
N LEU A 636 -17.61 3.82 9.41
CA LEU A 636 -17.93 5.16 8.94
C LEU A 636 -19.39 5.51 9.26
N THR A 637 -19.64 6.73 9.70
CA THR A 637 -20.98 7.27 10.02
C THR A 637 -21.07 8.73 9.57
N PRO A 638 -22.27 9.34 9.47
CA PRO A 638 -22.40 10.75 9.13
C PRO A 638 -21.65 11.71 10.07
N ALA A 639 -21.37 11.30 11.31
CA ALA A 639 -20.71 12.12 12.33
C ALA A 639 -19.18 11.89 12.45
N LYS A 640 -18.69 10.68 12.17
CA LYS A 640 -17.26 10.33 12.26
C LYS A 640 -16.87 9.10 11.44
N LEU A 641 -15.58 9.04 11.09
CA LEU A 641 -14.85 7.84 10.72
C LEU A 641 -14.10 7.33 11.96
N SER A 642 -14.25 6.04 12.28
CA SER A 642 -13.46 5.34 13.30
C SER A 642 -12.65 4.23 12.62
N CYS A 643 -11.33 4.24 12.78
CA CYS A 643 -10.41 3.29 12.15
C CYS A 643 -9.61 2.55 13.23
N ALA A 644 -9.76 1.23 13.29
CA ALA A 644 -9.01 0.35 14.18
C ALA A 644 -7.89 -0.33 13.39
N PHE A 645 -6.64 -0.02 13.73
CA PHE A 645 -5.46 -0.72 13.23
C PHE A 645 -5.24 -1.98 14.07
N HIS A 646 -5.31 -3.14 13.43
CA HIS A 646 -5.10 -4.46 14.02
C HIS A 646 -3.68 -4.92 13.71
N LYS A 647 -2.79 -4.87 14.71
CA LYS A 647 -1.42 -5.36 14.61
C LYS A 647 -1.39 -6.85 14.92
N VAL A 648 -0.89 -7.66 14.00
CA VAL A 648 -0.71 -9.10 14.25
C VAL A 648 0.51 -9.36 15.14
N GLY A 649 0.49 -10.51 15.83
CA GLY A 649 1.69 -11.05 16.48
C GLY A 649 2.72 -11.53 15.46
N ALA A 650 3.92 -11.86 15.93
CA ALA A 650 4.92 -12.51 15.10
C ALA A 650 4.62 -14.01 14.90
N LEU A 651 5.05 -14.56 13.76
CA LEU A 651 5.07 -16.00 13.48
C LEU A 651 5.68 -16.80 14.64
N ASN A 652 4.99 -17.86 15.08
CA ASN A 652 5.45 -18.73 16.15
C ASN A 652 5.66 -20.16 15.61
N ALA A 653 6.90 -20.66 15.69
CA ALA A 653 7.27 -22.03 15.29
C ALA A 653 6.79 -22.45 13.88
N GLY A 654 6.71 -21.51 12.93
CA GLY A 654 6.24 -21.77 11.56
C GLY A 654 4.72 -21.76 11.38
N ALA A 655 3.95 -21.30 12.37
CA ALA A 655 2.50 -21.12 12.31
C ALA A 655 2.06 -19.71 12.72
N ALA A 656 0.93 -19.24 12.18
CA ALA A 656 0.27 -18.04 12.68
C ALA A 656 -0.13 -18.20 14.17
N PRO A 657 0.03 -17.16 15.02
CA PRO A 657 -0.57 -17.12 16.34
C PRO A 657 -2.11 -17.11 16.26
N SER A 658 -2.76 -17.51 17.36
CA SER A 658 -4.22 -17.53 17.51
C SER A 658 -4.61 -17.01 18.90
N PRO A 659 -5.26 -15.82 19.02
CA PRO A 659 -5.61 -14.89 17.94
C PRO A 659 -4.38 -14.40 17.16
N ALA A 660 -4.60 -13.97 15.92
CA ALA A 660 -3.57 -13.40 15.08
C ALA A 660 -3.30 -11.94 15.48
N THR A 661 -4.34 -11.14 15.74
CA THR A 661 -4.23 -9.80 16.33
C THR A 661 -3.59 -9.87 17.72
N ALA A 662 -2.43 -9.22 17.89
CA ALA A 662 -1.75 -9.05 19.18
C ALA A 662 -2.10 -7.73 19.87
N SER A 663 -2.41 -6.67 19.12
CA SER A 663 -2.90 -5.40 19.67
C SER A 663 -3.78 -4.63 18.66
N VAL A 664 -4.62 -3.75 19.19
CA VAL A 664 -5.48 -2.86 18.40
C VAL A 664 -5.26 -1.41 18.84
N LYS A 665 -5.17 -0.48 17.89
CA LYS A 665 -5.15 0.96 18.14
C LYS A 665 -6.21 1.64 17.28
N THR A 666 -7.11 2.38 17.91
CA THR A 666 -8.18 3.11 17.23
C THR A 666 -7.83 4.58 17.07
N VAL A 667 -8.14 5.13 15.90
CA VAL A 667 -8.11 6.57 15.62
C VAL A 667 -9.46 7.04 15.07
N GLU A 668 -9.85 8.27 15.39
CA GLU A 668 -11.13 8.84 14.95
C GLU A 668 -10.98 10.22 14.30
N VAL A 669 -11.71 10.40 13.20
CA VAL A 669 -11.84 11.66 12.46
C VAL A 669 -13.30 12.12 12.53
N ALA A 670 -13.54 13.30 13.08
CA ALA A 670 -14.88 13.88 13.15
C ALA A 670 -15.26 14.54 11.81
N ALA A 671 -16.53 14.44 11.40
CA ALA A 671 -17.04 15.16 10.25
C ALA A 671 -16.85 16.68 10.43
N GLY A 672 -16.45 17.37 9.37
CA GLY A 672 -16.07 18.78 9.39
C GLY A 672 -14.63 19.06 9.83
N SER A 673 -13.81 18.02 10.08
CA SER A 673 -12.45 18.17 10.61
C SER A 673 -11.40 17.34 9.87
N ALA A 674 -10.19 17.88 9.80
CA ALA A 674 -8.98 17.16 9.38
C ALA A 674 -8.12 16.72 10.59
N ALA A 675 -8.66 16.77 11.82
CA ALA A 675 -7.96 16.33 13.02
C ALA A 675 -8.13 14.82 13.26
N VAL A 676 -7.01 14.16 13.58
CA VAL A 676 -6.96 12.74 13.99
C VAL A 676 -6.88 12.67 15.51
N ASN A 677 -7.85 12.02 16.13
CA ASN A 677 -7.86 11.72 17.57
C ASN A 677 -7.40 10.28 17.76
N VAL A 678 -6.40 10.04 18.62
CA VAL A 678 -5.90 8.70 18.94
C VAL A 678 -6.48 8.25 20.27
N LEU A 679 -7.03 7.04 20.34
CA LEU A 679 -7.71 6.47 21.52
C LEU A 679 -6.84 5.42 22.23
#